data_AF-A0A7J0BRX0-F1
#
_entry.id   AF-A0A7J0BRX0-F1
#
_cell.length_a   1.000
_cell.length_b   1.000
_cell.length_c   1.000
_cell.angle_alpha   90.00
_cell.angle_beta   90.00
_cell.angle_gamma   90.00
#
_symmetry.space_group_name_H-M   'P 1'
#
loop_
_entity.id
_entity.type
_entity.pdbx_description
1 polymer ?
#
loop_
_entity_poly.entity_id
_entity_poly.type
_entity_poly.pdbx_seq_one_letter_code
_entity_poly.pdbx_strand_id
1 'polypeptide(L)'
;MSIYLPAGLLQSIGKAEFVHAFETFINKGKVTAADIIANATVDNRNVSESSAQTKASVFNKIIKNNWQAQALKDCFINKSNPQSEIKAKELFNHHFSDQIYTTQYQLWDDFLKEWPMDRLKDMSYEQYSKAGSQDTFCYWIESKTEDLGSILGGSSFKFGVFSRKATDTKESKSGYTYTDTDAWMTILGNSAEEAFNNVKKSILKIIGYVQSDQLHEIETIPFWNVFKWKIAFLYQPRNTIRVVNIFKMEALQSYLGEKSRSSMSELHQRVINENPDVDVFELGRRIWSHYTDPQATSDDYSMPKTPRNIILYGPPGTGKTYSLQHGEIEELSLLKDLPSEQVKFVTFHPSYSYEDFIEGICPVLDDDSGQLRYTNKPGALKEISSRAKADSIQLDSGITINGVNKWKMSLGDTSTIDGNLVFETCMQEGIALFGFVDADLSNFISSSQELEKKLADLGVENKHIVAMMRQFTVEMKKGDIILVSKGNFGGIRAIGQVLGNYEYNNDLPGIYGFSDAYTHTRTVQWVWHDNTNTIPSEILLKRGVSQRTIYSINKSIKEDELVNVLGARRNKKPKNYVLKIDEINRGNVAKIFGELITLIEDDKRGETITLPSGDPFSVPDNLFIIGTMNTADRSLTHLDTALRRRFHFIEMPPRPDALRNQTIGTVDLTVLLERMNERMESLLGREHMLGHAYFMQDDDPISDGESFFRVIMNKILPQLQEYFFDDYEQIQKILGNKIVVKERLTTIPDRYTNREVFRIKRLKQQELLQAIAEEYGFIQNEGEDDA
;
A
#
# COMPACT_ATOMS: atom_id res chain seq x y z
N MET A 1 -41.72 -14.05 8.17
CA MET A 1 -40.37 -14.66 8.16
C MET A 1 -39.65 -14.60 9.50
N SER A 2 -39.82 -13.55 10.33
CA SER A 2 -39.25 -13.46 11.69
C SER A 2 -39.60 -14.60 12.65
N ILE A 3 -40.68 -15.35 12.36
CA ILE A 3 -41.14 -16.50 13.14
C ILE A 3 -40.41 -17.81 12.73
N TYR A 4 -39.69 -17.84 11.60
CA TYR A 4 -39.20 -19.08 10.97
C TYR A 4 -37.66 -19.21 10.89
N LEU A 5 -36.91 -18.18 11.31
CA LEU A 5 -35.44 -18.14 11.32
C LEU A 5 -34.90 -18.30 12.75
N PRO A 6 -33.77 -19.01 12.97
CA PRO A 6 -33.14 -19.08 14.28
C PRO A 6 -32.70 -17.69 14.73
N ALA A 7 -33.01 -17.32 15.99
CA ALA A 7 -32.73 -16.00 16.54
C ALA A 7 -31.24 -15.61 16.48
N GLY A 8 -30.33 -16.59 16.57
CA GLY A 8 -28.88 -16.36 16.49
C GLY A 8 -28.39 -15.89 15.11
N LEU A 9 -29.02 -16.33 14.02
CA LEU A 9 -28.63 -15.96 12.65
C LEU A 9 -29.02 -14.51 12.30
N LEU A 10 -30.15 -14.05 12.85
CA LEU A 10 -30.63 -12.67 12.71
C LEU A 10 -29.80 -11.67 13.53
N GLN A 11 -29.16 -12.14 14.61
CA GLN A 11 -28.27 -11.34 15.43
C GLN A 11 -26.88 -11.16 14.79
N SER A 12 -26.40 -12.13 14.02
CA SER A 12 -25.05 -12.08 13.42
C SER A 12 -25.00 -11.38 12.06
N ILE A 13 -26.08 -11.40 11.28
CA ILE A 13 -26.12 -10.83 9.91
C ILE A 13 -26.65 -9.39 9.92
N GLY A 14 -27.31 -8.96 11.00
CA GLY A 14 -28.05 -7.70 11.02
C GLY A 14 -29.36 -7.83 10.23
N LYS A 15 -30.47 -7.42 10.87
CA LYS A 15 -31.82 -7.59 10.30
C LYS A 15 -32.02 -6.73 9.04
N ALA A 16 -31.25 -5.65 8.89
CA ALA A 16 -31.34 -4.73 7.76
C ALA A 16 -30.57 -5.25 6.53
N GLU A 17 -29.35 -5.78 6.70
CA GLU A 17 -28.56 -6.33 5.59
C GLU A 17 -29.23 -7.55 4.96
N PHE A 18 -29.82 -8.42 5.79
CA PHE A 18 -30.57 -9.57 5.29
C PHE A 18 -31.82 -9.14 4.49
N VAL A 19 -32.54 -8.12 4.96
CA VAL A 19 -33.73 -7.59 4.26
C VAL A 19 -33.32 -6.94 2.94
N HIS A 20 -32.24 -6.16 2.92
CA HIS A 20 -31.76 -5.50 1.70
C HIS A 20 -31.28 -6.51 0.64
N ALA A 21 -30.53 -7.54 1.04
CA ALA A 21 -30.10 -8.61 0.13
C ALA A 21 -31.29 -9.41 -0.42
N PHE A 22 -32.30 -9.66 0.42
CA PHE A 22 -33.51 -10.39 0.04
C PHE A 22 -34.44 -9.56 -0.88
N GLU A 23 -34.59 -8.27 -0.62
CA GLU A 23 -35.32 -7.33 -1.49
C GLU A 23 -34.63 -7.16 -2.84
N THR A 24 -33.30 -7.09 -2.84
CA THR A 24 -32.49 -7.05 -4.07
C THR A 24 -32.67 -8.33 -4.89
N PHE A 25 -32.80 -9.48 -4.22
CA PHE A 25 -33.07 -10.78 -4.86
C PHE A 25 -34.49 -10.84 -5.49
N ILE A 26 -35.51 -10.34 -4.80
CA ILE A 26 -36.89 -10.25 -5.33
C ILE A 26 -36.95 -9.26 -6.51
N ASN A 27 -36.28 -8.12 -6.41
CA ASN A 27 -36.30 -7.09 -7.45
C ASN A 27 -35.54 -7.48 -8.72
N LYS A 28 -34.57 -8.41 -8.63
CA LYS A 28 -33.77 -8.88 -9.78
C LYS A 28 -34.32 -10.15 -10.47
N GLY A 29 -35.37 -10.80 -9.96
CA GLY A 29 -35.86 -12.06 -10.53
C GLY A 29 -37.36 -12.31 -10.38
N LYS A 30 -38.14 -11.90 -11.40
CA LYS A 30 -39.54 -12.27 -11.76
C LYS A 30 -40.32 -13.20 -10.78
N VAL A 31 -40.53 -12.78 -9.55
CA VAL A 31 -41.51 -13.38 -8.62
C VAL A 31 -42.15 -12.25 -7.83
N THR A 32 -43.47 -12.14 -7.88
CA THR A 32 -44.16 -11.06 -7.16
C THR A 32 -44.33 -11.44 -5.68
N ALA A 33 -44.40 -10.45 -4.78
CA ALA A 33 -44.74 -10.70 -3.37
C ALA A 33 -46.08 -11.46 -3.23
N ALA A 34 -47.00 -11.30 -4.19
CA ALA A 34 -48.25 -12.03 -4.28
C ALA A 34 -48.06 -13.55 -4.54
N ASP A 35 -47.06 -13.95 -5.33
CA ASP A 35 -46.75 -15.36 -5.60
C ASP A 35 -46.19 -16.08 -4.35
N ILE A 36 -45.48 -15.33 -3.50
CA ILE A 36 -44.93 -15.85 -2.23
C ILE A 36 -46.05 -15.97 -1.18
N ILE A 37 -46.96 -15.00 -1.12
CA ILE A 37 -48.09 -14.99 -0.17
C ILE A 37 -49.15 -16.03 -0.56
N ALA A 38 -49.43 -16.22 -1.85
CA ALA A 38 -50.36 -17.24 -2.35
C ALA A 38 -49.86 -18.67 -2.08
N ASN A 39 -48.54 -18.88 -2.02
CA ASN A 39 -47.94 -20.19 -1.70
C ASN A 39 -47.71 -20.42 -0.19
N ALA A 40 -47.65 -19.35 0.61
CA ALA A 40 -47.51 -19.44 2.06
C ALA A 40 -48.83 -19.67 2.81
N THR A 41 -49.98 -19.45 2.16
CA THR A 41 -51.32 -19.51 2.77
C THR A 41 -52.03 -20.86 2.64
N VAL A 42 -51.43 -21.88 2.01
CA VAL A 42 -52.03 -23.22 2.01
C VAL A 42 -51.66 -23.95 3.29
N ASP A 43 -52.61 -23.92 4.22
CA ASP A 43 -52.57 -24.55 5.53
C ASP A 43 -52.16 -26.03 5.44
N ASN A 44 -51.12 -26.38 6.21
CA ASN A 44 -50.41 -27.64 6.09
C ASN A 44 -51.09 -28.72 6.95
N ARG A 45 -52.34 -29.04 6.61
CA ARG A 45 -53.05 -30.21 7.16
C ARG A 45 -53.64 -31.00 6.00
N ASN A 46 -52.91 -32.04 5.60
CA ASN A 46 -53.21 -33.01 4.54
C ASN A 46 -52.85 -32.55 3.11
N VAL A 47 -51.57 -32.71 2.77
CA VAL A 47 -51.10 -32.71 1.39
C VAL A 47 -50.45 -34.07 1.10
N SER A 48 -51.00 -34.82 0.15
CA SER A 48 -50.49 -36.13 -0.28
C SER A 48 -49.17 -35.99 -1.05
N GLU A 49 -48.32 -37.03 -1.03
CA GLU A 49 -46.96 -37.05 -1.62
C GLU A 49 -46.89 -36.60 -3.09
N SER A 50 -47.98 -36.75 -3.87
CA SER A 50 -48.04 -36.32 -5.28
C SER A 50 -47.96 -34.79 -5.46
N SER A 51 -48.42 -34.02 -4.47
CA SER A 51 -48.40 -32.55 -4.51
C SER A 51 -47.02 -31.98 -4.15
N ALA A 52 -46.27 -32.64 -3.26
CA ALA A 52 -44.91 -32.23 -2.88
C ALA A 52 -43.91 -32.42 -4.04
N GLN A 53 -44.03 -33.51 -4.80
CA GLN A 53 -43.21 -33.75 -5.99
C GLN A 53 -43.52 -32.76 -7.12
N THR A 54 -44.78 -32.36 -7.28
CA THR A 54 -45.19 -31.35 -8.27
C THR A 54 -44.69 -29.95 -7.87
N LYS A 55 -44.72 -29.61 -6.57
CA LYS A 55 -44.16 -28.36 -6.01
C LYS A 55 -42.63 -28.27 -6.17
N ALA A 56 -41.91 -29.36 -5.90
CA ALA A 56 -40.46 -29.44 -6.11
C ALA A 56 -40.10 -29.36 -7.60
N SER A 57 -40.92 -29.94 -8.49
CA SER A 57 -40.70 -29.90 -9.94
C SER A 57 -40.79 -28.48 -10.52
N VAL A 58 -41.76 -27.67 -10.09
CA VAL A 58 -41.91 -26.27 -10.52
C VAL A 58 -40.81 -25.38 -9.93
N PHE A 59 -40.47 -25.57 -8.66
CA PHE A 59 -39.37 -24.85 -8.00
C PHE A 59 -38.00 -25.20 -8.63
N ASN A 60 -37.77 -26.47 -8.96
CA ASN A 60 -36.58 -26.94 -9.68
C ASN A 60 -36.54 -26.46 -11.15
N LYS A 61 -37.69 -26.10 -11.76
CA LYS A 61 -37.74 -25.53 -13.11
C LYS A 61 -37.34 -24.05 -13.13
N ILE A 62 -37.58 -23.32 -12.05
CA ILE A 62 -37.23 -21.90 -11.87
C ILE A 62 -35.75 -21.72 -11.48
N ILE A 63 -35.17 -22.70 -10.76
CA ILE A 63 -33.84 -22.60 -10.14
C ILE A 63 -32.70 -23.23 -10.98
N LYS A 64 -32.99 -23.76 -12.16
CA LYS A 64 -32.05 -24.65 -12.86
C LYS A 64 -30.75 -24.00 -13.40
N ASN A 65 -30.59 -22.67 -13.31
CA ASN A 65 -29.44 -21.96 -13.88
C ASN A 65 -28.72 -21.00 -12.91
N ASN A 66 -28.92 -21.12 -11.59
CA ASN A 66 -28.19 -20.25 -10.66
C ASN A 66 -27.73 -21.01 -9.40
N TRP A 67 -26.41 -21.16 -9.25
CA TRP A 67 -25.75 -21.86 -8.14
C TRP A 67 -26.05 -21.21 -6.77
N GLN A 68 -26.36 -19.90 -6.76
CA GLN A 68 -26.72 -19.12 -5.58
C GLN A 68 -28.00 -19.61 -4.90
N ALA A 69 -28.95 -20.16 -5.68
CA ALA A 69 -30.21 -20.68 -5.16
C ALA A 69 -30.07 -22.10 -4.57
N GLN A 70 -29.04 -22.84 -4.96
CA GLN A 70 -28.72 -24.16 -4.39
C GLN A 70 -28.09 -24.02 -2.99
N ALA A 71 -27.22 -23.02 -2.79
CA ALA A 71 -26.66 -22.65 -1.49
C ALA A 71 -27.75 -22.25 -0.47
N LEU A 72 -28.73 -21.44 -0.89
CA LEU A 72 -29.87 -21.06 -0.05
C LEU A 72 -30.77 -22.26 0.30
N LYS A 73 -30.90 -23.23 -0.61
CA LYS A 73 -31.67 -24.47 -0.40
C LYS A 73 -31.04 -25.36 0.67
N ASP A 74 -29.72 -25.47 0.68
CA ASP A 74 -28.99 -26.26 1.67
C ASP A 74 -29.04 -25.63 3.08
N CYS A 75 -29.06 -24.29 3.16
CA CYS A 75 -29.32 -23.55 4.41
C CYS A 75 -30.76 -23.70 4.94
N PHE A 76 -31.75 -23.81 4.05
CA PHE A 76 -33.17 -23.90 4.46
C PHE A 76 -33.61 -25.29 4.94
N ILE A 77 -33.00 -26.37 4.42
CA ILE A 77 -33.45 -27.74 4.67
C ILE A 77 -32.79 -28.36 5.91
N ASN A 78 -31.53 -28.02 6.23
CA ASN A 78 -30.79 -28.64 7.35
C ASN A 78 -30.55 -27.68 8.52
N LYS A 79 -31.61 -27.43 9.29
CA LYS A 79 -31.63 -26.52 10.46
C LYS A 79 -30.76 -26.92 11.67
N SER A 80 -29.84 -27.88 11.56
CA SER A 80 -29.22 -28.50 12.76
C SER A 80 -27.79 -29.03 12.63
N ASN A 81 -27.01 -28.62 11.61
CA ASN A 81 -25.62 -29.08 11.48
C ASN A 81 -24.62 -27.91 11.42
N PRO A 82 -23.67 -27.80 12.36
CA PRO A 82 -22.60 -26.78 12.39
C PRO A 82 -21.76 -26.71 11.10
N GLN A 83 -21.59 -27.81 10.37
CA GLN A 83 -20.87 -27.79 9.08
C GLN A 83 -21.63 -27.00 8.00
N SER A 84 -22.96 -26.97 8.06
CA SER A 84 -23.79 -26.20 7.12
C SER A 84 -23.69 -24.69 7.40
N GLU A 85 -23.45 -24.31 8.66
CA GLU A 85 -23.26 -22.92 9.08
C GLU A 85 -21.85 -22.41 8.72
N ILE A 86 -20.83 -23.28 8.80
CA ILE A 86 -19.48 -23.01 8.28
C ILE A 86 -19.52 -22.87 6.75
N LYS A 87 -20.21 -23.79 6.05
CA LYS A 87 -20.35 -23.73 4.58
C LYS A 87 -21.14 -22.50 4.12
N ALA A 88 -22.14 -22.07 4.90
CA ALA A 88 -22.88 -20.84 4.66
C ALA A 88 -22.01 -19.59 4.89
N LYS A 89 -21.16 -19.58 5.91
CA LYS A 89 -20.15 -18.51 6.13
C LYS A 89 -19.09 -18.46 5.04
N GLU A 90 -18.62 -19.61 4.56
CA GLU A 90 -17.71 -19.71 3.42
C GLU A 90 -18.35 -19.18 2.13
N LEU A 91 -19.61 -19.54 1.86
CA LEU A 91 -20.38 -19.04 0.73
C LEU A 91 -20.71 -17.54 0.83
N PHE A 92 -20.90 -17.01 2.04
CA PHE A 92 -21.14 -15.58 2.29
C PHE A 92 -19.85 -14.75 2.17
N ASN A 93 -18.72 -15.28 2.64
CA ASN A 93 -17.39 -14.69 2.40
C ASN A 93 -17.02 -14.71 0.91
N HIS A 94 -17.49 -15.72 0.16
CA HIS A 94 -17.38 -15.76 -1.29
C HIS A 94 -18.11 -14.58 -1.97
N HIS A 95 -19.21 -14.08 -1.39
CA HIS A 95 -19.99 -12.98 -1.94
C HIS A 95 -19.27 -11.61 -1.89
N PHE A 96 -18.36 -11.41 -0.94
CA PHE A 96 -17.47 -10.25 -0.93
C PHE A 96 -16.27 -10.41 -1.89
N SER A 97 -15.84 -11.66 -2.14
CA SER A 97 -14.82 -11.96 -3.16
C SER A 97 -15.35 -11.81 -4.60
N ASP A 98 -16.68 -11.89 -4.80
CA ASP A 98 -17.31 -11.75 -6.12
C ASP A 98 -17.04 -10.39 -6.77
N GLN A 99 -16.87 -9.28 -6.04
CA GLN A 99 -16.55 -7.98 -6.68
C GLN A 99 -15.15 -7.95 -7.32
N ILE A 100 -14.16 -8.60 -6.69
CA ILE A 100 -12.78 -8.66 -7.18
C ILE A 100 -12.72 -9.58 -8.41
N TYR A 101 -13.31 -10.76 -8.32
CA TYR A 101 -13.35 -11.70 -9.43
C TYR A 101 -14.24 -11.20 -10.57
N THR A 102 -15.35 -10.49 -10.29
CA THR A 102 -16.17 -9.83 -11.33
C THR A 102 -15.34 -8.89 -12.18
N THR A 103 -14.41 -8.14 -11.58
CA THR A 103 -13.51 -7.24 -12.31
C THR A 103 -12.52 -8.01 -13.19
N GLN A 104 -11.96 -9.12 -12.71
CA GLN A 104 -11.07 -9.98 -13.51
C GLN A 104 -11.81 -10.71 -14.64
N TYR A 105 -13.03 -11.19 -14.39
CA TYR A 105 -13.89 -11.77 -15.44
C TYR A 105 -14.23 -10.73 -16.51
N GLN A 106 -14.57 -9.50 -16.11
CA GLN A 106 -14.82 -8.38 -17.02
C GLN A 106 -13.57 -8.02 -17.83
N LEU A 107 -12.40 -7.92 -17.19
CA LEU A 107 -11.13 -7.65 -17.89
C LEU A 107 -10.80 -8.74 -18.91
N TRP A 108 -11.10 -10.00 -18.59
CA TRP A 108 -10.92 -11.11 -19.51
C TRP A 108 -11.93 -11.01 -20.68
N ASP A 109 -13.18 -10.59 -20.45
CA ASP A 109 -14.13 -10.32 -21.54
C ASP A 109 -13.69 -9.14 -22.42
N ASP A 110 -13.17 -8.07 -21.82
CA ASP A 110 -12.65 -6.91 -22.55
C ASP A 110 -11.47 -7.30 -23.45
N PHE A 111 -10.57 -8.17 -22.95
CA PHE A 111 -9.49 -8.72 -23.76
C PHE A 111 -10.01 -9.54 -24.96
N LEU A 112 -10.97 -10.43 -24.75
CA LEU A 112 -11.53 -11.27 -25.82
C LEU A 112 -12.35 -10.46 -26.84
N LYS A 113 -12.98 -9.38 -26.38
CA LYS A 113 -13.68 -8.41 -27.23
C LYS A 113 -12.72 -7.62 -28.09
N GLU A 114 -11.58 -7.22 -27.54
CA GLU A 114 -10.55 -6.48 -28.29
C GLU A 114 -9.79 -7.40 -29.26
N TRP A 115 -9.44 -8.61 -28.83
CA TRP A 115 -8.64 -9.58 -29.60
C TRP A 115 -9.43 -10.87 -29.90
N PRO A 116 -10.54 -10.81 -30.64
CA PRO A 116 -11.27 -12.00 -31.05
C PRO A 116 -10.45 -12.81 -32.06
N MET A 117 -10.75 -14.10 -32.19
CA MET A 117 -9.99 -15.03 -33.04
C MET A 117 -9.93 -14.57 -34.50
N ASP A 118 -11.00 -13.96 -35.03
CA ASP A 118 -11.00 -13.43 -36.40
C ASP A 118 -10.03 -12.26 -36.57
N ARG A 119 -9.92 -11.36 -35.59
CA ARG A 119 -8.90 -10.30 -35.62
C ARG A 119 -7.48 -10.87 -35.57
N LEU A 120 -7.25 -11.96 -34.83
CA LEU A 120 -5.95 -12.59 -34.77
C LEU A 120 -5.50 -13.18 -36.10
N LYS A 121 -6.41 -13.70 -36.94
CA LYS A 121 -6.07 -14.22 -38.28
C LYS A 121 -5.49 -13.11 -39.17
N ASP A 122 -6.13 -11.95 -39.12
CA ASP A 122 -5.82 -10.79 -39.97
C ASP A 122 -4.85 -9.79 -39.31
N MET A 123 -4.39 -10.09 -38.09
CA MET A 123 -3.48 -9.23 -37.33
C MET A 123 -2.19 -8.96 -38.12
N SER A 124 -1.81 -7.67 -38.19
CA SER A 124 -0.54 -7.20 -38.74
C SER A 124 0.58 -7.23 -37.70
N TYR A 125 1.83 -7.18 -38.15
CA TYR A 125 2.98 -7.14 -37.24
C TYR A 125 2.94 -5.91 -36.32
N GLU A 126 2.52 -4.75 -36.82
CA GLU A 126 2.41 -3.51 -36.03
C GLU A 126 1.34 -3.60 -34.93
N GLN A 127 0.21 -4.26 -35.22
CA GLN A 127 -0.83 -4.55 -34.22
C GLN A 127 -0.36 -5.58 -33.19
N TYR A 128 0.52 -6.48 -33.59
CA TYR A 128 1.12 -7.46 -32.70
C TYR A 128 2.15 -6.85 -31.75
N SER A 129 3.08 -6.05 -32.28
CA SER A 129 4.13 -5.38 -31.52
C SER A 129 4.56 -4.07 -32.19
N LYS A 130 4.54 -2.98 -31.43
CA LYS A 130 5.02 -1.65 -31.85
C LYS A 130 5.60 -0.91 -30.65
N ALA A 131 6.88 -0.57 -30.72
CA ALA A 131 7.57 0.07 -29.60
C ALA A 131 6.94 1.43 -29.24
N GLY A 132 6.52 1.57 -27.98
CA GLY A 132 5.85 2.77 -27.47
C GLY A 132 4.34 2.83 -27.71
N SER A 133 3.72 1.79 -28.29
CA SER A 133 2.26 1.65 -28.34
C SER A 133 1.76 0.82 -27.16
N GLN A 134 0.72 1.34 -26.48
CA GLN A 134 0.00 0.63 -25.42
C GLN A 134 -1.22 -0.15 -25.94
N ASP A 135 -1.36 -0.25 -27.25
CA ASP A 135 -2.51 -0.90 -27.89
C ASP A 135 -2.07 -1.95 -28.92
N THR A 136 -1.17 -2.82 -28.47
CA THR A 136 -0.67 -3.96 -29.25
C THR A 136 -1.00 -5.27 -28.55
N PHE A 137 -1.08 -6.37 -29.28
CA PHE A 137 -1.38 -7.68 -28.71
C PHE A 137 -0.40 -8.04 -27.59
N CYS A 138 0.91 -7.86 -27.79
CA CYS A 138 1.91 -8.12 -26.75
C CYS A 138 1.71 -7.25 -25.50
N TYR A 139 1.38 -5.97 -25.66
CA TYR A 139 1.10 -5.08 -24.52
C TYR A 139 -0.17 -5.48 -23.76
N TRP A 140 -1.21 -5.90 -24.49
CA TRP A 140 -2.43 -6.42 -23.87
C TRP A 140 -2.16 -7.69 -23.05
N ILE A 141 -1.39 -8.63 -23.61
CA ILE A 141 -1.03 -9.89 -22.95
C ILE A 141 -0.13 -9.68 -21.72
N GLU A 142 0.77 -8.70 -21.75
CA GLU A 142 1.74 -8.46 -20.67
C GLU A 142 1.23 -7.51 -19.59
N SER A 143 0.69 -6.35 -19.97
CA SER A 143 0.39 -5.25 -19.05
C SER A 143 -1.10 -5.08 -18.80
N LYS A 144 -1.94 -5.05 -19.85
CA LYS A 144 -3.39 -4.83 -19.63
C LYS A 144 -4.10 -6.02 -18.99
N THR A 145 -3.59 -7.23 -19.20
CA THR A 145 -4.14 -8.46 -18.59
C THR A 145 -3.29 -8.99 -17.43
N GLU A 146 -2.51 -8.11 -16.79
CA GLU A 146 -1.64 -8.46 -15.66
C GLU A 146 -2.43 -9.11 -14.51
N ASP A 147 -3.59 -8.54 -14.16
CA ASP A 147 -4.47 -9.06 -13.11
C ASP A 147 -5.04 -10.44 -13.43
N LEU A 148 -4.94 -10.90 -14.68
CA LEU A 148 -5.33 -12.25 -15.11
C LEU A 148 -4.17 -13.25 -15.05
N GLY A 149 -3.13 -12.94 -14.28
CA GLY A 149 -1.88 -13.72 -14.16
C GLY A 149 -0.70 -13.01 -14.83
N SER A 150 0.16 -12.38 -14.04
CA SER A 150 1.27 -11.58 -14.53
C SER A 150 2.31 -12.42 -15.27
N ILE A 151 2.76 -11.92 -16.42
CA ILE A 151 3.95 -12.41 -17.13
C ILE A 151 5.03 -11.31 -17.23
N LEU A 152 4.92 -10.27 -16.40
CA LEU A 152 5.80 -9.10 -16.42
C LEU A 152 7.22 -9.49 -15.98
N GLY A 153 8.22 -8.83 -16.57
CA GLY A 153 9.64 -9.15 -16.39
C GLY A 153 10.16 -10.24 -17.33
N GLY A 154 11.45 -10.54 -17.21
CA GLY A 154 12.15 -11.46 -18.12
C GLY A 154 12.43 -10.85 -19.51
N SER A 155 12.85 -11.70 -20.45
CA SER A 155 13.21 -11.25 -21.79
C SER A 155 11.98 -11.03 -22.68
N SER A 156 11.93 -9.93 -23.43
CA SER A 156 10.93 -9.70 -24.48
C SER A 156 10.95 -10.76 -25.58
N PHE A 157 12.03 -11.57 -25.70
CA PHE A 157 12.04 -12.74 -26.59
C PHE A 157 11.01 -13.80 -26.23
N LYS A 158 10.36 -13.73 -25.06
CA LYS A 158 9.20 -14.57 -24.73
C LYS A 158 8.05 -14.44 -25.75
N PHE A 159 7.95 -13.29 -26.42
CA PHE A 159 6.99 -13.03 -27.50
C PHE A 159 7.45 -13.63 -28.86
N GLY A 160 8.68 -14.10 -28.98
CA GLY A 160 9.24 -14.62 -30.23
C GLY A 160 9.75 -13.53 -31.17
N VAL A 161 8.95 -12.50 -31.47
CA VAL A 161 9.34 -11.29 -32.22
C VAL A 161 8.75 -10.05 -31.57
N PHE A 162 9.45 -8.92 -31.61
CA PHE A 162 8.94 -7.65 -31.09
C PHE A 162 9.65 -6.44 -31.71
N SER A 163 8.93 -5.33 -31.75
CA SER A 163 9.48 -4.02 -32.12
C SER A 163 10.24 -3.42 -30.94
N ARG A 164 11.37 -2.77 -31.22
CA ARG A 164 12.23 -2.08 -30.24
C ARG A 164 12.52 -0.65 -30.68
N LYS A 165 12.78 0.24 -29.70
CA LYS A 165 13.43 1.53 -29.93
C LYS A 165 14.94 1.34 -29.73
N ALA A 166 15.75 1.57 -30.76
CA ALA A 166 17.20 1.52 -30.61
C ALA A 166 17.73 2.77 -29.87
N THR A 167 18.45 2.55 -28.77
CA THR A 167 19.38 3.52 -28.16
C THR A 167 20.83 3.14 -28.45
N ASP A 168 21.11 1.85 -28.69
CA ASP A 168 22.45 1.29 -28.87
C ASP A 168 22.46 0.19 -29.96
N THR A 169 23.56 0.10 -30.71
CA THR A 169 23.85 -1.01 -31.64
C THR A 169 24.10 -2.30 -30.86
N LYS A 170 23.29 -3.33 -31.12
CA LYS A 170 23.44 -4.67 -30.51
C LYS A 170 23.78 -5.69 -31.58
N GLU A 171 24.93 -6.37 -31.44
CA GLU A 171 25.29 -7.47 -32.31
C GLU A 171 24.39 -8.69 -32.08
N SER A 172 24.02 -9.36 -33.17
CA SER A 172 23.27 -10.61 -33.11
C SER A 172 24.08 -11.69 -32.41
N LYS A 173 23.45 -12.38 -31.47
CA LYS A 173 24.05 -13.48 -30.69
C LYS A 173 23.45 -14.81 -31.16
N SER A 174 24.12 -15.92 -30.90
CA SER A 174 23.61 -17.25 -31.26
C SER A 174 22.16 -17.46 -30.76
N GLY A 175 21.20 -17.57 -31.69
CA GLY A 175 19.78 -17.81 -31.41
C GLY A 175 18.86 -16.59 -31.42
N TYR A 176 19.40 -15.36 -31.46
CA TYR A 176 18.64 -14.11 -31.48
C TYR A 176 19.13 -13.15 -32.56
N THR A 177 18.19 -12.60 -33.32
CA THR A 177 18.47 -11.62 -34.37
C THR A 177 17.96 -10.25 -33.94
N TYR A 178 18.78 -9.23 -34.17
CA TYR A 178 18.45 -7.82 -33.89
C TYR A 178 18.56 -6.97 -35.14
N THR A 179 17.67 -6.00 -35.27
CA THR A 179 17.79 -4.84 -36.15
C THR A 179 17.64 -3.56 -35.31
N ASP A 180 17.68 -2.41 -35.98
CA ASP A 180 17.46 -1.10 -35.34
C ASP A 180 16.01 -0.95 -34.83
N THR A 181 15.07 -1.61 -35.48
CA THR A 181 13.62 -1.47 -35.21
C THR A 181 13.01 -2.69 -34.56
N ASP A 182 13.63 -3.87 -34.65
CA ASP A 182 13.02 -5.14 -34.29
C ASP A 182 14.02 -6.13 -33.67
N ALA A 183 13.50 -7.14 -32.99
CA ALA A 183 14.27 -8.30 -32.54
C ALA A 183 13.41 -9.56 -32.55
N TRP A 184 14.01 -10.70 -32.91
CA TRP A 184 13.31 -12.00 -32.92
C TRP A 184 14.23 -13.17 -32.61
N MET A 185 13.64 -14.31 -32.24
CA MET A 185 14.37 -15.58 -32.15
C MET A 185 14.71 -16.07 -33.56
N THR A 186 15.99 -16.32 -33.83
CA THR A 186 16.48 -16.66 -35.18
C THR A 186 15.80 -17.90 -35.77
N ILE A 187 15.34 -18.84 -34.93
CA ILE A 187 14.59 -20.04 -35.34
C ILE A 187 13.22 -19.73 -35.97
N LEU A 188 12.65 -18.54 -35.72
CA LEU A 188 11.32 -18.18 -36.17
C LEU A 188 11.28 -17.60 -37.59
N GLY A 189 12.41 -17.20 -38.16
CA GLY A 189 12.46 -16.68 -39.54
C GLY A 189 13.69 -15.81 -39.81
N ASN A 190 13.87 -15.44 -41.07
CA ASN A 190 14.98 -14.59 -41.53
C ASN A 190 14.67 -13.09 -41.48
N SER A 191 13.41 -12.72 -41.20
CA SER A 191 12.98 -11.33 -41.01
C SER A 191 11.95 -11.23 -39.89
N ALA A 192 11.73 -10.02 -39.35
CA ALA A 192 10.71 -9.77 -38.34
C ALA A 192 9.30 -10.15 -38.83
N GLU A 193 8.99 -9.87 -40.10
CA GLU A 193 7.69 -10.22 -40.70
C GLU A 193 7.51 -11.75 -40.84
N GLU A 194 8.56 -12.47 -41.26
CA GLU A 194 8.54 -13.93 -41.33
C GLU A 194 8.39 -14.55 -39.93
N ALA A 195 9.16 -14.05 -38.97
CA ALA A 195 9.07 -14.45 -37.57
C ALA A 195 7.68 -14.20 -37.00
N PHE A 196 7.09 -13.03 -37.27
CA PHE A 196 5.74 -12.69 -36.88
C PHE A 196 4.70 -13.65 -37.47
N ASN A 197 4.78 -13.94 -38.76
CA ASN A 197 3.84 -14.86 -39.41
C ASN A 197 3.91 -16.27 -38.80
N ASN A 198 5.09 -16.74 -38.44
CA ASN A 198 5.27 -18.02 -37.74
C ASN A 198 4.77 -17.95 -36.29
N VAL A 199 4.94 -16.80 -35.63
CA VAL A 199 4.41 -16.56 -34.29
C VAL A 199 2.88 -16.56 -34.29
N LYS A 200 2.25 -15.83 -35.22
CA LYS A 200 0.79 -15.78 -35.42
C LYS A 200 0.21 -17.18 -35.65
N LYS A 201 0.84 -17.98 -36.51
CA LYS A 201 0.44 -19.40 -36.72
C LYS A 201 0.48 -20.21 -35.43
N SER A 202 1.52 -20.03 -34.61
CA SER A 202 1.66 -20.73 -33.33
C SER A 202 0.61 -20.28 -32.31
N ILE A 203 0.30 -18.98 -32.22
CA ILE A 203 -0.79 -18.45 -31.39
C ILE A 203 -2.12 -19.10 -31.76
N LEU A 204 -2.45 -19.13 -33.06
CA LEU A 204 -3.69 -19.75 -33.54
C LEU A 204 -3.76 -21.25 -33.24
N LYS A 205 -2.62 -21.96 -33.29
CA LYS A 205 -2.53 -23.37 -32.87
C LYS A 205 -2.80 -23.56 -31.38
N ILE A 206 -2.21 -22.73 -30.50
CA ILE A 206 -2.44 -22.78 -29.05
C ILE A 206 -3.94 -22.65 -28.75
N ILE A 207 -4.58 -21.65 -29.38
CA ILE A 207 -6.01 -21.38 -29.22
C ILE A 207 -6.83 -22.59 -29.68
N GLY A 208 -6.53 -23.14 -30.86
CA GLY A 208 -7.22 -24.33 -31.37
C GLY A 208 -7.09 -25.54 -30.45
N TYR A 209 -5.89 -25.78 -29.90
CA TYR A 209 -5.62 -26.89 -28.99
C TYR A 209 -6.34 -26.74 -27.65
N VAL A 210 -6.30 -25.55 -27.02
CA VAL A 210 -7.00 -25.35 -25.73
C VAL A 210 -8.51 -25.41 -25.87
N GLN A 211 -9.07 -24.91 -26.98
CA GLN A 211 -10.51 -24.99 -27.26
C GLN A 211 -10.99 -26.42 -27.59
N SER A 212 -10.09 -27.27 -28.08
CA SER A 212 -10.38 -28.68 -28.41
C SER A 212 -9.96 -29.65 -27.29
N ASP A 213 -9.59 -29.15 -26.10
CA ASP A 213 -9.12 -29.93 -24.95
C ASP A 213 -7.86 -30.80 -25.24
N GLN A 214 -6.99 -30.32 -26.14
CA GLN A 214 -5.74 -30.98 -26.56
C GLN A 214 -4.50 -30.32 -25.92
N LEU A 215 -4.49 -30.15 -24.60
CA LEU A 215 -3.45 -29.39 -23.90
C LEU A 215 -2.02 -29.92 -24.12
N HIS A 216 -1.85 -31.23 -24.27
CA HIS A 216 -0.55 -31.84 -24.52
C HIS A 216 0.12 -31.33 -25.82
N GLU A 217 -0.67 -30.99 -26.84
CA GLU A 217 -0.15 -30.48 -28.11
C GLU A 217 0.50 -29.09 -27.96
N ILE A 218 0.07 -28.30 -26.96
CA ILE A 218 0.62 -26.97 -26.64
C ILE A 218 2.08 -27.08 -26.16
N GLU A 219 2.46 -28.19 -25.54
CA GLU A 219 3.82 -28.40 -25.02
C GLU A 219 4.88 -28.30 -26.11
N THR A 220 4.58 -28.86 -27.28
CA THR A 220 5.48 -28.96 -28.44
C THR A 220 5.73 -27.63 -29.15
N ILE A 221 4.94 -26.59 -28.84
CA ILE A 221 5.08 -25.28 -29.47
C ILE A 221 6.33 -24.59 -28.92
N PRO A 222 7.26 -24.14 -29.78
CA PRO A 222 8.58 -23.63 -29.39
C PRO A 222 8.53 -22.19 -28.86
N PHE A 223 7.65 -21.94 -27.90
CA PHE A 223 7.53 -20.69 -27.15
C PHE A 223 7.88 -20.89 -25.70
N TRP A 224 8.26 -19.79 -25.06
CA TRP A 224 8.46 -19.75 -23.62
C TRP A 224 7.14 -20.10 -22.92
N ASN A 225 7.23 -20.93 -21.87
CA ASN A 225 6.05 -21.46 -21.16
C ASN A 225 5.10 -20.34 -20.72
N VAL A 226 5.62 -19.25 -20.17
CA VAL A 226 4.82 -18.12 -19.69
C VAL A 226 3.93 -17.51 -20.78
N PHE A 227 4.41 -17.42 -22.02
CA PHE A 227 3.64 -16.81 -23.11
C PHE A 227 2.60 -17.78 -23.68
N LYS A 228 2.99 -19.02 -23.98
CA LYS A 228 2.05 -20.00 -24.57
C LYS A 228 0.93 -20.38 -23.62
N TRP A 229 1.21 -20.54 -22.32
CA TRP A 229 0.19 -20.92 -21.33
C TRP A 229 -0.69 -19.74 -20.92
N LYS A 230 -0.19 -18.49 -20.98
CA LYS A 230 -1.04 -17.29 -20.85
C LYS A 230 -2.05 -17.20 -21.99
N ILE A 231 -1.63 -17.43 -23.24
CA ILE A 231 -2.55 -17.48 -24.39
C ILE A 231 -3.57 -18.60 -24.21
N ALA A 232 -3.13 -19.80 -23.81
CA ALA A 232 -4.03 -20.92 -23.55
C ALA A 232 -5.07 -20.56 -22.47
N PHE A 233 -4.64 -19.94 -21.38
CA PHE A 233 -5.54 -19.45 -20.33
C PHE A 233 -6.57 -18.46 -20.85
N LEU A 234 -6.15 -17.43 -21.60
CA LEU A 234 -7.05 -16.38 -22.07
C LEU A 234 -8.06 -16.86 -23.12
N TYR A 235 -7.74 -17.89 -23.91
CA TYR A 235 -8.63 -18.38 -24.98
C TYR A 235 -9.34 -19.71 -24.66
N GLN A 236 -9.20 -20.25 -23.45
CA GLN A 236 -9.92 -21.44 -23.03
C GLN A 236 -11.44 -21.18 -22.91
N PRO A 237 -12.29 -22.22 -23.02
CA PRO A 237 -13.73 -22.09 -22.81
C PRO A 237 -14.08 -21.65 -21.37
N ARG A 238 -14.93 -20.62 -21.23
CA ARG A 238 -15.35 -20.08 -19.91
C ARG A 238 -16.07 -21.08 -19.01
N ASN A 239 -16.81 -22.00 -19.61
CA ASN A 239 -17.57 -23.02 -18.89
C ASN A 239 -16.74 -24.26 -18.54
N THR A 240 -15.50 -24.34 -19.02
CA THR A 240 -14.67 -25.55 -18.94
C THR A 240 -13.21 -25.14 -18.73
N ILE A 241 -12.88 -24.76 -17.49
CA ILE A 241 -11.51 -24.38 -17.14
C ILE A 241 -10.58 -25.59 -17.23
N ARG A 242 -9.45 -25.39 -17.91
CA ARG A 242 -8.39 -26.39 -18.15
C ARG A 242 -6.99 -25.85 -17.87
N VAL A 243 -6.84 -24.54 -17.83
CA VAL A 243 -5.60 -23.85 -17.53
C VAL A 243 -5.91 -22.85 -16.40
N VAL A 244 -5.14 -22.90 -15.32
CA VAL A 244 -5.20 -21.90 -14.24
C VAL A 244 -4.28 -20.72 -14.59
N ASN A 245 -4.52 -19.53 -14.03
CA ASN A 245 -3.74 -18.30 -14.26
C ASN A 245 -2.33 -18.31 -13.63
N ILE A 246 -1.64 -19.45 -13.66
CA ILE A 246 -0.29 -19.66 -13.14
C ILE A 246 0.57 -20.34 -14.22
N PHE A 247 1.52 -19.61 -14.77
CA PHE A 247 2.29 -20.06 -15.95
C PHE A 247 3.73 -20.47 -15.61
N LYS A 248 4.04 -20.60 -14.32
CA LYS A 248 5.31 -21.12 -13.80
C LYS A 248 5.14 -22.57 -13.39
N MET A 249 5.97 -23.45 -13.96
CA MET A 249 5.92 -24.89 -13.69
C MET A 249 6.23 -25.18 -12.23
N GLU A 250 7.20 -24.47 -11.66
CA GLU A 250 7.67 -24.62 -10.29
C GLU A 250 6.57 -24.30 -9.27
N ALA A 251 5.68 -23.36 -9.60
CA ALA A 251 4.57 -22.97 -8.73
C ALA A 251 3.51 -24.08 -8.66
N LEU A 252 3.14 -24.66 -9.80
CA LEU A 252 2.20 -25.78 -9.85
C LEU A 252 2.78 -27.03 -9.20
N GLN A 253 4.05 -27.34 -9.45
CA GLN A 253 4.76 -28.46 -8.82
C GLN A 253 4.83 -28.32 -7.30
N SER A 254 5.16 -27.11 -6.81
CA SER A 254 5.19 -26.81 -5.38
C SER A 254 3.83 -27.05 -4.74
N TYR A 255 2.75 -26.53 -5.34
CA TYR A 255 1.39 -26.67 -4.83
C TYR A 255 0.91 -28.13 -4.77
N LEU A 256 1.27 -28.95 -5.76
CA LEU A 256 0.95 -30.38 -5.76
C LEU A 256 1.88 -31.22 -4.86
N GLY A 257 2.90 -30.62 -4.24
CA GLY A 257 3.89 -31.33 -3.43
C GLY A 257 4.78 -32.29 -4.23
N GLU A 258 4.92 -32.07 -5.54
CA GLU A 258 5.61 -33.00 -6.44
C GLU A 258 6.97 -32.48 -6.91
N LYS A 259 7.95 -33.38 -6.95
CA LYS A 259 9.26 -33.17 -7.60
C LYS A 259 9.36 -33.84 -8.98
N SER A 260 8.22 -34.21 -9.56
CA SER A 260 8.08 -35.08 -10.74
C SER A 260 8.37 -34.37 -12.07
N ARG A 261 8.69 -35.18 -13.11
CA ARG A 261 8.82 -34.80 -14.55
C ARG A 261 7.48 -34.54 -15.25
N SER A 262 6.43 -34.19 -14.52
CA SER A 262 5.10 -33.93 -15.09
C SER A 262 5.15 -32.74 -16.05
N SER A 263 4.48 -32.84 -17.19
CA SER A 263 4.34 -31.75 -18.16
C SER A 263 3.46 -30.63 -17.60
N MET A 264 3.55 -29.42 -18.15
CA MET A 264 2.72 -28.28 -17.73
C MET A 264 1.22 -28.58 -17.91
N SER A 265 0.86 -29.26 -19.00
CA SER A 265 -0.50 -29.70 -19.28
C SER A 265 -1.07 -30.62 -18.19
N GLU A 266 -0.28 -31.61 -17.74
CA GLU A 266 -0.65 -32.52 -16.65
C GLU A 266 -0.77 -31.79 -15.32
N LEU A 267 0.14 -30.85 -15.04
CA LEU A 267 0.11 -30.05 -13.81
C LEU A 267 -1.16 -29.20 -13.73
N HIS A 268 -1.53 -28.50 -14.81
CA HIS A 268 -2.76 -27.72 -14.86
C HIS A 268 -4.01 -28.58 -14.65
N GLN A 269 -4.11 -29.71 -15.36
CA GLN A 269 -5.26 -30.61 -15.24
C GLN A 269 -5.41 -31.17 -13.82
N ARG A 270 -4.30 -31.56 -13.19
CA ARG A 270 -4.33 -32.12 -11.83
C ARG A 270 -4.74 -31.10 -10.80
N VAL A 271 -4.16 -29.90 -10.83
CA VAL A 271 -4.52 -28.82 -9.92
C VAL A 271 -6.01 -28.51 -9.98
N ILE A 272 -6.59 -28.48 -11.18
CA ILE A 272 -8.03 -28.25 -11.38
C ILE A 272 -8.85 -29.45 -10.89
N ASN A 273 -8.44 -30.67 -11.19
CA ASN A 273 -9.16 -31.89 -10.78
C ASN A 273 -9.16 -32.09 -9.25
N GLU A 274 -8.10 -31.67 -8.57
CA GLU A 274 -8.00 -31.68 -7.10
C GLU A 274 -8.81 -30.54 -6.45
N ASN A 275 -9.26 -29.55 -7.23
CA ASN A 275 -9.98 -28.36 -6.76
C ASN A 275 -11.24 -28.04 -7.62
N PRO A 276 -12.20 -28.97 -7.76
CA PRO A 276 -13.29 -28.84 -8.73
C PRO A 276 -14.29 -27.71 -8.42
N ASP A 277 -14.41 -27.30 -7.15
CA ASP A 277 -15.37 -26.30 -6.69
C ASP A 277 -14.73 -24.92 -6.39
N VAL A 278 -13.49 -24.71 -6.82
CA VAL A 278 -12.73 -23.47 -6.56
C VAL A 278 -12.68 -22.62 -7.82
N ASP A 279 -13.05 -21.33 -7.71
CA ASP A 279 -12.90 -20.38 -8.82
C ASP A 279 -11.45 -20.33 -9.32
N VAL A 280 -11.25 -20.13 -10.63
CA VAL A 280 -9.91 -20.21 -11.24
C VAL A 280 -8.94 -19.15 -10.69
N PHE A 281 -9.42 -17.95 -10.37
CA PHE A 281 -8.57 -16.88 -9.85
C PHE A 281 -8.25 -17.09 -8.38
N GLU A 282 -9.23 -17.58 -7.63
CA GLU A 282 -9.08 -18.05 -6.26
C GLU A 282 -8.04 -19.19 -6.18
N LEU A 283 -8.13 -20.16 -7.09
CA LEU A 283 -7.20 -21.27 -7.22
C LEU A 283 -5.79 -20.78 -7.58
N GLY A 284 -5.67 -19.86 -8.54
CA GLY A 284 -4.41 -19.21 -8.88
C GLY A 284 -3.74 -18.55 -7.69
N ARG A 285 -4.51 -17.80 -6.90
CA ARG A 285 -4.04 -17.13 -5.68
C ARG A 285 -3.52 -18.14 -4.65
N ARG A 286 -4.24 -19.25 -4.43
CA ARG A 286 -3.82 -20.34 -3.52
C ARG A 286 -2.48 -20.96 -3.96
N ILE A 287 -2.33 -21.26 -5.25
CA ILE A 287 -1.11 -21.84 -5.82
C ILE A 287 0.07 -20.88 -5.66
N TRP A 288 -0.12 -19.61 -6.03
CA TRP A 288 0.93 -18.62 -5.94
C TRP A 288 1.38 -18.41 -4.49
N SER A 289 0.42 -18.32 -3.56
CA SER A 289 0.68 -18.23 -2.13
C SER A 289 1.53 -19.40 -1.62
N HIS A 290 1.13 -20.63 -1.93
CA HIS A 290 1.88 -21.83 -1.56
C HIS A 290 3.30 -21.86 -2.15
N TYR A 291 3.46 -21.40 -3.38
CA TYR A 291 4.78 -21.33 -4.03
C TYR A 291 5.71 -20.29 -3.36
N THR A 292 5.16 -19.16 -2.92
CA THR A 292 5.93 -18.10 -2.26
C THR A 292 6.23 -18.38 -0.79
N ASP A 293 5.35 -19.11 -0.08
CA ASP A 293 5.57 -19.53 1.31
C ASP A 293 4.95 -20.92 1.59
N PRO A 294 5.73 -22.01 1.45
CA PRO A 294 5.24 -23.39 1.61
C PRO A 294 4.83 -23.79 3.04
N GLN A 295 5.03 -22.92 4.04
CA GLN A 295 4.62 -23.16 5.44
C GLN A 295 3.40 -22.31 5.88
N ALA A 296 2.80 -21.56 4.97
CA ALA A 296 1.56 -20.84 5.16
C ALA A 296 0.37 -21.79 5.38
N THR A 297 -0.38 -21.66 6.47
CA THR A 297 -1.74 -22.23 6.55
C THR A 297 -2.71 -21.37 5.74
N SER A 298 -3.86 -21.93 5.32
CA SER A 298 -4.90 -21.23 4.55
C SER A 298 -5.40 -19.93 5.20
N ASP A 299 -5.19 -19.80 6.51
CA ASP A 299 -5.65 -18.69 7.33
C ASP A 299 -4.58 -17.59 7.50
N ASP A 300 -3.33 -17.82 7.06
CA ASP A 300 -2.18 -16.96 7.39
C ASP A 300 -1.76 -15.95 6.29
N TYR A 301 -2.48 -15.88 5.16
CA TYR A 301 -2.20 -14.89 4.10
C TYR A 301 -3.42 -14.15 3.57
N SER A 302 -3.66 -13.03 4.27
CA SER A 302 -4.10 -11.70 3.82
C SER A 302 -5.18 -11.58 2.73
N MET A 303 -6.30 -11.02 3.17
CA MET A 303 -7.11 -9.98 2.51
C MET A 303 -6.38 -9.21 1.38
N PRO A 304 -7.10 -8.70 0.35
CA PRO A 304 -6.51 -7.89 -0.72
C PRO A 304 -5.47 -6.91 -0.19
N LYS A 305 -4.31 -6.78 -0.87
CA LYS A 305 -3.21 -5.88 -0.47
C LYS A 305 -3.80 -4.56 0.01
N THR A 306 -3.69 -4.27 1.30
CA THR A 306 -4.14 -2.99 1.85
C THR A 306 -3.46 -1.88 1.05
N PRO A 307 -4.22 -0.96 0.43
CA PRO A 307 -3.63 0.13 -0.33
C PRO A 307 -2.69 0.93 0.57
N ARG A 308 -1.46 1.15 0.11
CA ARG A 308 -0.42 1.76 0.96
C ARG A 308 -0.58 3.26 1.12
N ASN A 309 -1.30 3.90 0.19
CA ASN A 309 -1.62 5.32 0.26
C ASN A 309 -3.15 5.45 0.28
N ILE A 310 -3.71 5.99 1.35
CA ILE A 310 -5.16 6.10 1.56
C ILE A 310 -5.52 7.55 1.87
N ILE A 311 -6.64 8.04 1.36
CA ILE A 311 -7.26 9.30 1.79
C ILE A 311 -8.68 9.00 2.28
N LEU A 312 -8.92 9.28 3.55
CA LEU A 312 -10.25 9.31 4.15
C LEU A 312 -10.88 10.66 3.85
N TYR A 313 -11.99 10.67 3.11
CA TYR A 313 -12.63 11.92 2.70
C TYR A 313 -14.11 11.96 2.99
N GLY A 314 -14.65 13.16 3.16
CA GLY A 314 -16.09 13.36 3.33
C GLY A 314 -16.43 14.60 4.14
N PRO A 315 -17.72 14.79 4.43
CA PRO A 315 -18.22 15.95 5.17
C PRO A 315 -17.62 16.05 6.59
N PRO A 316 -17.61 17.23 7.22
CA PRO A 316 -17.08 17.38 8.57
C PRO A 316 -17.91 16.61 9.61
N GLY A 317 -17.25 16.16 10.68
CA GLY A 317 -17.89 15.41 11.77
C GLY A 317 -18.22 13.95 11.46
N THR A 318 -17.70 13.38 10.37
CA THR A 318 -17.92 11.96 10.03
C THR A 318 -16.91 11.00 10.67
N GLY A 319 -16.04 11.50 11.55
CA GLY A 319 -15.09 10.67 12.31
C GLY A 319 -13.75 10.41 11.61
N LYS A 320 -13.43 11.06 10.48
CA LYS A 320 -12.18 10.81 9.71
C LYS A 320 -10.90 10.80 10.55
N THR A 321 -10.64 11.88 11.29
CA THR A 321 -9.45 11.99 12.16
C THR A 321 -9.52 11.01 13.34
N TYR A 322 -10.72 10.74 13.86
CA TYR A 322 -10.92 9.75 14.92
C TYR A 322 -10.60 8.33 14.42
N SER A 323 -11.13 7.92 13.27
CA SER A 323 -10.85 6.63 12.65
C SER A 323 -9.39 6.50 12.21
N LEU A 324 -8.72 7.60 11.86
CA LEU A 324 -7.28 7.63 11.63
C LEU A 324 -6.48 7.33 12.92
N GLN A 325 -6.96 7.78 14.07
CA GLN A 325 -6.31 7.56 15.37
C GLN A 325 -6.62 6.17 15.95
N HIS A 326 -7.88 5.73 15.87
CA HIS A 326 -8.39 4.51 16.51
C HIS A 326 -8.53 3.30 15.57
N GLY A 327 -8.28 3.50 14.26
CA GLY A 327 -8.21 2.41 13.28
C GLY A 327 -9.55 1.74 12.96
N GLU A 328 -10.69 2.41 13.12
CA GLU A 328 -12.03 1.79 12.93
C GLU A 328 -12.33 1.27 11.52
N ILE A 329 -11.45 1.54 10.56
CA ILE A 329 -11.60 1.16 9.15
C ILE A 329 -10.90 -0.20 8.96
N GLU A 330 -11.62 -1.16 8.37
CA GLU A 330 -11.16 -2.53 8.19
C GLU A 330 -9.86 -2.60 7.38
N GLU A 331 -9.72 -1.76 6.36
CA GLU A 331 -8.51 -1.60 5.55
C GLU A 331 -7.31 -1.11 6.39
N LEU A 332 -7.55 -0.42 7.50
CA LEU A 332 -6.52 0.08 8.42
C LEU A 332 -6.28 -0.84 9.62
N SER A 333 -6.96 -2.00 9.68
CA SER A 333 -6.87 -2.94 10.81
C SER A 333 -5.44 -3.40 11.11
N LEU A 334 -4.61 -3.58 10.06
CA LEU A 334 -3.18 -3.93 10.16
C LEU A 334 -2.29 -2.82 10.75
N LEU A 335 -2.86 -1.62 10.93
CA LEU A 335 -2.17 -0.42 11.39
C LEU A 335 -2.67 0.04 12.77
N LYS A 336 -3.51 -0.78 13.43
CA LYS A 336 -3.94 -0.58 14.82
C LYS A 336 -2.79 -0.84 15.78
N ASP A 337 -2.77 -0.07 16.87
CA ASP A 337 -1.85 -0.26 18.01
C ASP A 337 -0.36 -0.25 17.67
N LEU A 338 0.02 0.41 16.56
CA LEU A 338 1.41 0.57 16.20
C LEU A 338 2.14 1.43 17.26
N PRO A 339 3.34 1.03 17.69
CA PRO A 339 4.17 1.82 18.58
C PRO A 339 4.44 3.24 18.07
N SER A 340 4.68 4.18 18.97
CA SER A 340 4.84 5.60 18.63
C SER A 340 6.00 5.88 17.69
N GLU A 341 7.05 5.04 17.70
CA GLU A 341 8.18 5.15 16.78
C GLU A 341 7.84 4.75 15.33
N GLN A 342 6.78 3.95 15.15
CA GLN A 342 6.28 3.48 13.85
C GLN A 342 5.23 4.42 13.25
N VAL A 343 4.74 5.39 14.01
CA VAL A 343 3.70 6.33 13.58
C VAL A 343 4.22 7.76 13.59
N LYS A 344 4.07 8.46 12.48
CA LYS A 344 4.30 9.91 12.37
C LYS A 344 2.98 10.60 12.04
N PHE A 345 2.57 11.57 12.85
CA PHE A 345 1.38 12.39 12.59
C PHE A 345 1.80 13.81 12.21
N VAL A 346 1.22 14.34 11.13
CA VAL A 346 1.39 15.71 10.66
C VAL A 346 0.05 16.28 10.23
N THR A 347 -0.10 17.61 10.28
CA THR A 347 -1.28 18.32 9.77
C THR A 347 -0.82 19.31 8.72
N PHE A 348 -1.42 19.28 7.53
CA PHE A 348 -1.10 20.24 6.48
C PHE A 348 -1.82 21.57 6.72
N HIS A 349 -1.09 22.65 6.45
CA HIS A 349 -1.60 24.02 6.48
C HIS A 349 -1.03 24.80 5.28
N PRO A 350 -1.59 25.97 4.91
CA PRO A 350 -1.17 26.69 3.70
C PRO A 350 0.33 27.00 3.61
N SER A 351 0.99 27.22 4.75
CA SER A 351 2.44 27.46 4.83
C SER A 351 3.30 26.20 4.93
N TYR A 352 2.71 25.00 4.95
CA TYR A 352 3.45 23.75 5.09
C TYR A 352 4.18 23.46 3.77
N SER A 353 5.46 23.15 3.85
CA SER A 353 6.36 23.22 2.70
C SER A 353 7.14 21.93 2.46
N TYR A 354 7.89 21.88 1.36
CA TYR A 354 8.79 20.77 1.07
C TYR A 354 9.85 20.64 2.17
N GLU A 355 10.29 21.77 2.72
CA GLU A 355 11.31 21.87 3.74
C GLU A 355 10.89 21.23 5.07
N ASP A 356 9.58 21.26 5.38
CA ASP A 356 9.01 20.63 6.58
C ASP A 356 8.76 19.13 6.39
N PHE A 357 8.48 18.72 5.15
CA PHE A 357 8.02 17.37 4.83
C PHE A 357 9.16 16.43 4.40
N ILE A 358 10.14 16.95 3.66
CA ILE A 358 11.21 16.16 3.07
C ILE A 358 12.56 16.50 3.71
N GLU A 359 13.06 17.71 3.48
CA GLU A 359 14.30 18.20 4.09
C GLU A 359 14.43 19.72 3.94
N GLY A 360 14.91 20.38 4.99
CA GLY A 360 15.05 21.83 5.03
C GLY A 360 16.32 22.28 5.74
N ILE A 361 16.90 23.40 5.31
CA ILE A 361 18.09 23.95 5.92
C ILE A 361 17.71 24.68 7.23
N CYS A 362 18.30 24.26 8.35
CA CYS A 362 18.10 24.85 9.67
C CYS A 362 19.42 25.40 10.23
N PRO A 363 19.40 26.59 10.86
CA PRO A 363 20.56 27.07 11.61
C PRO A 363 20.68 26.32 12.95
N VAL A 364 21.87 25.84 13.26
CA VAL A 364 22.24 25.17 14.51
C VAL A 364 23.49 25.84 15.07
N LEU A 365 23.53 26.04 16.38
CA LEU A 365 24.71 26.57 17.06
C LEU A 365 25.68 25.41 17.33
N ASP A 366 26.95 25.60 16.97
CA ASP A 366 28.02 24.67 17.28
C ASP A 366 28.39 24.79 18.77
N ASP A 367 28.20 23.72 19.54
CA ASP A 367 28.36 23.72 21.01
C ASP A 367 29.80 24.08 21.46
N ASP A 368 30.81 23.82 20.63
CA ASP A 368 32.22 24.02 20.98
C ASP A 368 32.72 25.43 20.58
N SER A 369 32.11 26.06 19.57
CA SER A 369 32.56 27.35 19.01
C SER A 369 31.55 28.49 19.12
N GLY A 370 30.29 28.20 19.45
CA GLY A 370 29.18 29.16 19.47
C GLY A 370 28.83 29.74 18.10
N GLN A 371 29.40 29.21 17.01
CA GLN A 371 29.18 29.72 15.66
C GLN A 371 27.90 29.14 15.05
N LEU A 372 27.22 29.96 14.25
CA LEU A 372 26.04 29.55 13.48
C LEU A 372 26.47 28.64 12.32
N ARG A 373 26.00 27.40 12.30
CA ARG A 373 26.15 26.47 11.17
C ARG A 373 24.78 26.13 10.60
N TYR A 374 24.68 26.06 9.28
CA TYR A 374 23.50 25.56 8.62
C TYR A 374 23.61 24.04 8.46
N THR A 375 22.60 23.30 8.93
CA THR A 375 22.49 21.86 8.74
C THR A 375 21.21 21.53 8.00
N ASN A 376 21.24 20.46 7.22
CA ASN A 376 20.03 19.95 6.61
C ASN A 376 19.25 19.13 7.65
N LYS A 377 17.99 19.48 7.88
CA LYS A 377 17.11 18.82 8.83
C LYS A 377 16.13 17.93 8.04
N PRO A 378 16.02 16.63 8.34
CA PRO A 378 15.04 15.77 7.69
C PRO A 378 13.63 16.18 8.11
N GLY A 379 12.73 16.23 7.13
CA GLY A 379 11.30 16.43 7.30
C GLY A 379 10.57 15.12 7.64
N ALA A 380 9.25 15.23 7.84
CA ALA A 380 8.43 14.13 8.35
C ALA A 380 8.48 12.84 7.51
N LEU A 381 8.40 12.95 6.18
CA LEU A 381 8.46 11.79 5.28
C LEU A 381 9.86 11.17 5.24
N LYS A 382 10.91 11.99 5.22
CA LYS A 382 12.30 11.49 5.22
C LYS A 382 12.61 10.74 6.52
N GLU A 383 12.20 11.29 7.66
CA GLU A 383 12.38 10.68 8.98
C GLU A 383 11.70 9.31 9.09
N ILE A 384 10.40 9.22 8.76
CA ILE A 384 9.65 7.96 8.90
C ILE A 384 10.07 6.91 7.87
N SER A 385 10.42 7.32 6.64
CA SER A 385 10.95 6.42 5.60
C SER A 385 12.30 5.83 6.02
N SER A 386 13.15 6.62 6.67
CA SER A 386 14.47 6.17 7.13
C SER A 386 14.34 5.13 8.24
N ARG A 387 13.40 5.31 9.18
CA ARG A 387 13.07 4.32 10.21
C ARG A 387 12.52 3.03 9.61
N ALA A 388 11.55 3.16 8.70
CA ALA A 388 10.94 2.02 8.04
C ALA A 388 11.94 1.16 7.27
N LYS A 389 12.94 1.80 6.63
CA LYS A 389 14.06 1.12 5.98
C LYS A 389 14.98 0.42 6.98
N ALA A 390 15.39 1.09 8.05
CA ALA A 390 16.29 0.53 9.04
C ALA A 390 15.73 -0.79 9.62
N ASP A 391 14.41 -0.85 9.87
CA ASP A 391 13.73 -2.05 10.37
C ASP A 391 13.58 -3.18 9.34
N SER A 392 13.71 -2.88 8.03
CA SER A 392 13.55 -3.87 6.94
C SER A 392 14.83 -4.63 6.58
N ILE A 393 15.97 -4.24 7.16
CA ILE A 393 17.28 -4.82 6.88
C ILE A 393 17.47 -6.08 7.73
N GLN A 394 17.57 -7.25 7.07
CA GLN A 394 17.99 -8.50 7.72
C GLN A 394 19.52 -8.55 7.84
N LEU A 395 20.02 -8.78 9.05
CA LEU A 395 21.43 -8.99 9.33
C LEU A 395 21.63 -10.26 10.15
N ASP A 396 22.43 -11.20 9.63
CA ASP A 396 22.85 -12.40 10.33
C ASP A 396 24.32 -12.24 10.72
N SER A 397 24.62 -11.88 11.98
CA SER A 397 26.00 -11.96 12.44
C SER A 397 26.10 -12.17 13.96
N GLY A 398 26.72 -13.29 14.34
CA GLY A 398 27.06 -13.64 15.72
C GLY A 398 28.23 -12.82 16.28
N ILE A 399 28.21 -11.49 16.11
CA ILE A 399 29.26 -10.59 16.60
C ILE A 399 29.00 -10.15 18.04
N THR A 400 30.06 -10.12 18.84
CA THR A 400 30.05 -9.49 20.17
C THR A 400 30.26 -7.99 20.07
N ILE A 401 29.22 -7.19 20.32
CA ILE A 401 29.25 -5.72 20.28
C ILE A 401 29.57 -5.11 21.67
N ASN A 402 29.22 -5.82 22.74
CA ASN A 402 29.39 -5.33 24.10
C ASN A 402 30.84 -5.47 24.58
N GLY A 403 31.38 -4.42 25.20
CA GLY A 403 32.71 -4.44 25.83
C GLY A 403 33.91 -4.35 24.88
N VAL A 404 33.68 -4.16 23.57
CA VAL A 404 34.75 -3.95 22.57
C VAL A 404 34.80 -2.49 22.11
N ASN A 405 35.95 -2.04 21.57
CA ASN A 405 36.06 -0.68 21.04
C ASN A 405 35.39 -0.57 19.67
N LYS A 406 34.83 0.61 19.41
CA LYS A 406 34.23 1.01 18.14
C LYS A 406 35.07 2.12 17.53
N TRP A 407 35.42 1.93 16.28
CA TRP A 407 36.29 2.81 15.52
C TRP A 407 35.53 3.34 14.32
N LYS A 408 35.56 4.66 14.11
CA LYS A 408 35.24 5.18 12.77
C LYS A 408 36.49 5.07 11.92
N MET A 409 36.34 4.60 10.68
CA MET A 409 37.43 4.54 9.69
C MET A 409 37.00 5.14 8.35
N SER A 410 37.93 5.76 7.61
CA SER A 410 37.77 6.05 6.18
C SER A 410 38.61 5.05 5.39
N LEU A 411 38.05 4.46 4.34
CA LEU A 411 38.75 3.48 3.48
C LEU A 411 38.78 3.95 2.03
N GLY A 412 39.85 4.63 1.63
CA GLY A 412 39.92 5.27 0.31
C GLY A 412 39.07 6.53 0.19
N ASP A 413 39.47 7.41 -0.73
CA ASP A 413 38.76 8.64 -1.05
C ASP A 413 37.53 8.34 -1.94
N THR A 414 36.34 8.64 -1.43
CA THR A 414 35.07 8.41 -2.15
C THR A 414 34.93 9.23 -3.44
N SER A 415 35.76 10.26 -3.63
CA SER A 415 35.72 11.15 -4.79
C SER A 415 36.65 10.73 -5.93
N THR A 416 37.49 9.71 -5.72
CA THR A 416 38.46 9.25 -6.72
C THR A 416 38.18 7.80 -7.13
N ILE A 417 38.51 7.48 -8.39
CA ILE A 417 38.44 6.11 -8.92
C ILE A 417 39.34 5.18 -8.10
N ASP A 418 40.53 5.70 -7.72
CA ASP A 418 41.52 5.00 -6.90
C ASP A 418 40.98 4.67 -5.49
N GLY A 419 40.33 5.63 -4.83
CA GLY A 419 39.77 5.43 -3.50
C GLY A 419 38.54 4.51 -3.45
N ASN A 420 37.76 4.44 -4.53
CA ASN A 420 36.70 3.43 -4.65
C ASN A 420 37.27 2.03 -4.81
N LEU A 421 38.34 1.87 -5.59
CA LEU A 421 39.02 0.59 -5.75
C LEU A 421 39.62 0.09 -4.42
N VAL A 422 40.15 1.01 -3.57
CA VAL A 422 40.64 0.68 -2.22
C VAL A 422 39.51 0.12 -1.35
N PHE A 423 38.33 0.76 -1.39
CA PHE A 423 37.16 0.29 -0.64
C PHE A 423 36.69 -1.08 -1.11
N GLU A 424 36.52 -1.27 -2.42
CA GLU A 424 36.09 -2.55 -3.00
C GLU A 424 37.05 -3.68 -2.66
N THR A 425 38.35 -3.43 -2.72
CA THR A 425 39.38 -4.41 -2.35
C THR A 425 39.32 -4.75 -0.86
N CYS A 426 39.12 -3.76 0.02
CA CYS A 426 38.93 -4.02 1.44
C CYS A 426 37.73 -4.95 1.70
N MET A 427 36.62 -4.74 0.99
CA MET A 427 35.41 -5.55 1.14
C MET A 427 35.62 -6.98 0.62
N GLN A 428 36.21 -7.12 -0.57
CA GLN A 428 36.43 -8.42 -1.23
C GLN A 428 37.44 -9.29 -0.47
N GLU A 429 38.56 -8.71 -0.06
CA GLU A 429 39.66 -9.45 0.60
C GLU A 429 39.43 -9.59 2.12
N GLY A 430 38.40 -8.96 2.67
CA GLY A 430 38.12 -9.02 4.11
C GLY A 430 39.23 -8.37 4.94
N ILE A 431 39.70 -7.20 4.52
CA ILE A 431 40.77 -6.44 5.19
C ILE A 431 40.39 -4.97 5.40
N ALA A 432 40.96 -4.33 6.41
CA ALA A 432 41.01 -2.87 6.52
C ALA A 432 42.42 -2.39 6.16
N LEU A 433 42.49 -1.40 5.26
CA LEU A 433 43.74 -0.79 4.80
C LEU A 433 43.96 0.59 5.41
N PHE A 434 45.19 0.92 5.74
CA PHE A 434 45.59 2.23 6.25
C PHE A 434 46.90 2.70 5.59
N GLY A 435 46.95 3.96 5.17
CA GLY A 435 48.11 4.51 4.44
C GLY A 435 48.45 5.93 4.87
N PHE A 436 49.66 6.12 5.40
CA PHE A 436 50.26 7.41 5.79
C PHE A 436 51.78 7.34 5.96
N VAL A 437 52.32 6.16 6.32
CA VAL A 437 53.75 5.95 6.56
C VAL A 437 54.17 4.66 5.89
N ASP A 438 55.02 4.71 4.88
CA ASP A 438 55.50 3.48 4.23
C ASP A 438 56.72 2.91 4.98
N ALA A 439 56.46 2.24 6.10
CA ALA A 439 57.48 1.52 6.86
C ALA A 439 56.88 0.33 7.62
N ASP A 440 57.63 -0.76 7.72
CA ASP A 440 57.24 -1.88 8.57
C ASP A 440 57.35 -1.51 10.06
N LEU A 441 56.22 -1.51 10.75
CA LEU A 441 56.13 -1.16 12.16
C LEU A 441 55.87 -2.38 13.06
N SER A 442 55.88 -3.59 12.50
CA SER A 442 55.48 -4.83 13.20
C SER A 442 56.28 -5.08 14.49
N ASN A 443 57.52 -4.61 14.57
CA ASN A 443 58.38 -4.76 15.76
C ASN A 443 58.18 -3.66 16.83
N PHE A 444 57.37 -2.64 16.57
CA PHE A 444 57.21 -1.45 17.43
C PHE A 444 55.78 -1.28 17.95
N ILE A 445 54.89 -2.24 17.70
CA ILE A 445 53.48 -2.19 18.13
C ILE A 445 53.22 -2.71 19.55
N SER A 446 54.28 -3.11 20.27
CA SER A 446 54.19 -3.59 21.66
C SER A 446 53.88 -2.47 22.65
N SER A 447 54.27 -1.23 22.32
CA SER A 447 54.10 -0.05 23.16
C SER A 447 53.88 1.19 22.31
N SER A 448 52.93 2.04 22.73
CA SER A 448 52.71 3.36 22.12
C SER A 448 53.97 4.23 22.12
N GLN A 449 54.81 4.12 23.15
CA GLN A 449 56.04 4.93 23.27
C GLN A 449 57.12 4.48 22.29
N GLU A 450 57.24 3.17 22.04
CA GLU A 450 58.18 2.61 21.07
C GLU A 450 57.76 2.97 19.64
N LEU A 451 56.47 2.88 19.34
CA LEU A 451 55.91 3.32 18.06
C LEU A 451 56.15 4.81 17.83
N GLU A 452 55.80 5.67 18.79
CA GLU A 452 55.94 7.13 18.66
C GLU A 452 57.41 7.53 18.46
N LYS A 453 58.35 6.88 19.17
CA LYS A 453 59.78 7.09 18.95
C LYS A 453 60.21 6.66 17.55
N LYS A 454 59.78 5.48 17.09
CA LYS A 454 60.11 5.00 15.74
C LYS A 454 59.56 5.92 14.65
N LEU A 455 58.34 6.42 14.81
CA LEU A 455 57.73 7.38 13.89
C LEU A 455 58.49 8.71 13.88
N ALA A 456 58.96 9.19 15.04
CA ALA A 456 59.82 10.37 15.12
C ALA A 456 61.18 10.14 14.42
N ASP A 457 61.80 8.96 14.58
CA ASP A 457 63.03 8.59 13.88
C ASP A 457 62.84 8.51 12.35
N LEU A 458 61.62 8.23 11.88
CA LEU A 458 61.23 8.25 10.47
C LEU A 458 60.83 9.65 9.98
N GLY A 459 60.93 10.69 10.82
CA GLY A 459 60.63 12.08 10.46
C GLY A 459 59.13 12.42 10.47
N VAL A 460 58.28 11.61 11.09
CA VAL A 460 56.84 11.88 11.18
C VAL A 460 56.55 12.86 12.31
N GLU A 461 56.55 14.16 12.01
CA GLU A 461 56.33 15.22 13.00
C GLU A 461 54.83 15.54 13.25
N ASN A 462 53.95 15.13 12.34
CA ASN A 462 52.52 15.45 12.42
C ASN A 462 51.82 14.61 13.51
N LYS A 463 51.48 15.25 14.63
CA LYS A 463 50.80 14.63 15.78
C LYS A 463 49.49 13.91 15.42
N HIS A 464 48.77 14.36 14.40
CA HIS A 464 47.55 13.68 13.95
C HIS A 464 47.85 12.37 13.25
N ILE A 465 48.89 12.31 12.41
CA ILE A 465 49.34 11.08 11.75
C ILE A 465 49.85 10.09 12.80
N VAL A 466 50.69 10.54 13.72
CA VAL A 466 51.20 9.72 14.83
C VAL A 466 50.05 9.10 15.65
N ALA A 467 49.03 9.89 15.99
CA ALA A 467 47.86 9.40 16.72
C ALA A 467 47.06 8.36 15.92
N MET A 468 46.85 8.57 14.62
CA MET A 468 46.11 7.62 13.78
C MET A 468 46.88 6.32 13.55
N MET A 469 48.21 6.42 13.36
CA MET A 469 49.10 5.26 13.31
C MET A 469 48.98 4.44 14.59
N ARG A 470 49.09 5.08 15.76
CA ARG A 470 48.93 4.42 17.06
C ARG A 470 47.57 3.75 17.22
N GLN A 471 46.50 4.40 16.79
CA GLN A 471 45.14 3.86 16.84
C GLN A 471 44.99 2.60 15.99
N PHE A 472 45.48 2.62 14.76
CA PHE A 472 45.37 1.48 13.86
C PHE A 472 46.32 0.32 14.24
N THR A 473 47.58 0.61 14.60
CA THR A 473 48.59 -0.43 14.81
C THR A 473 48.60 -1.00 16.23
N VAL A 474 48.43 -0.15 17.27
CA VAL A 474 48.56 -0.54 18.68
C VAL A 474 47.21 -0.65 19.38
N GLU A 475 46.36 0.38 19.29
CA GLU A 475 45.15 0.46 20.13
C GLU A 475 44.01 -0.44 19.64
N MET A 476 43.82 -0.59 18.33
CA MET A 476 42.82 -1.49 17.75
C MET A 476 43.16 -2.95 18.02
N LYS A 477 42.22 -3.70 18.59
CA LYS A 477 42.38 -5.12 18.97
C LYS A 477 41.42 -6.02 18.23
N LYS A 478 41.74 -7.32 18.21
CA LYS A 478 40.82 -8.36 17.74
C LYS A 478 39.51 -8.29 18.52
N GLY A 479 38.39 -8.35 17.81
CA GLY A 479 37.04 -8.21 18.34
C GLY A 479 36.46 -6.80 18.25
N ASP A 480 37.29 -5.78 18.04
CA ASP A 480 36.82 -4.41 17.85
C ASP A 480 35.98 -4.25 16.58
N ILE A 481 35.13 -3.23 16.57
CA ILE A 481 34.20 -2.94 15.47
C ILE A 481 34.67 -1.70 14.70
N ILE A 482 34.63 -1.78 13.37
CA ILE A 482 34.94 -0.69 12.45
C ILE A 482 33.65 -0.23 11.77
N LEU A 483 33.36 1.07 11.84
CA LEU A 483 32.34 1.75 11.06
C LEU A 483 33.04 2.58 9.98
N VAL A 484 32.85 2.22 8.72
CA VAL A 484 33.45 2.93 7.59
C VAL A 484 32.49 4.03 7.13
N SER A 485 32.92 5.29 7.16
CA SER A 485 32.09 6.40 6.68
C SER A 485 32.27 6.63 5.17
N LYS A 486 31.22 7.17 4.53
CA LYS A 486 31.27 7.71 3.17
C LYS A 486 31.36 9.23 3.26
N GLY A 487 32.57 9.73 3.53
CA GLY A 487 32.78 11.15 3.84
C GLY A 487 32.19 11.57 5.19
N ASN A 488 31.95 12.88 5.36
CA ASN A 488 31.43 13.47 6.61
C ASN A 488 29.91 13.31 6.76
N PHE A 489 29.19 13.34 5.63
CA PHE A 489 27.72 13.41 5.59
C PHE A 489 27.09 12.24 4.85
N GLY A 490 27.87 11.47 4.08
CA GLY A 490 27.35 10.35 3.31
C GLY A 490 27.06 9.10 4.13
N GLY A 491 27.02 9.17 5.47
CA GLY A 491 26.66 8.04 6.33
C GLY A 491 27.75 6.97 6.51
N ILE A 492 27.37 5.83 7.06
CA ILE A 492 28.17 4.63 7.26
C ILE A 492 27.93 3.69 6.08
N ARG A 493 29.00 3.28 5.40
CA ARG A 493 28.96 2.41 4.20
C ARG A 493 29.49 0.99 4.42
N ALA A 494 30.14 0.74 5.56
CA ALA A 494 30.47 -0.61 5.99
C ALA A 494 30.57 -0.70 7.51
N ILE A 495 30.27 -1.88 8.05
CA ILE A 495 30.45 -2.27 9.43
C ILE A 495 31.17 -3.62 9.42
N GLY A 496 32.26 -3.74 10.17
CA GLY A 496 33.04 -4.98 10.24
C GLY A 496 33.64 -5.22 11.62
N GLN A 497 33.91 -6.49 11.92
CA GLN A 497 34.62 -6.90 13.13
C GLN A 497 36.07 -7.27 12.81
N VAL A 498 37.02 -6.74 13.58
CA VAL A 498 38.45 -7.04 13.44
C VAL A 498 38.74 -8.48 13.88
N LEU A 499 39.27 -9.29 12.98
CA LEU A 499 39.64 -10.69 13.23
C LEU A 499 41.13 -10.89 13.47
N GLY A 500 41.97 -10.05 12.85
CA GLY A 500 43.42 -10.20 12.78
C GLY A 500 44.20 -9.15 13.58
N ASN A 501 45.48 -9.44 13.83
CA ASN A 501 46.43 -8.46 14.34
C ASN A 501 46.86 -7.49 13.23
N TYR A 502 47.64 -6.47 13.58
CA TYR A 502 48.27 -5.60 12.60
C TYR A 502 49.28 -6.39 11.76
N GLU A 503 49.28 -6.15 10.46
CA GLU A 503 50.24 -6.71 9.50
C GLU A 503 50.70 -5.62 8.53
N TYR A 504 51.99 -5.67 8.16
CA TYR A 504 52.56 -4.84 7.11
C TYR A 504 52.70 -5.66 5.82
N ASN A 505 52.18 -5.15 4.71
CA ASN A 505 52.23 -5.81 3.41
C ASN A 505 52.55 -4.78 2.31
N ASN A 506 53.77 -4.86 1.77
CA ASN A 506 54.28 -3.92 0.79
C ASN A 506 53.91 -4.28 -0.66
N ASP A 507 53.38 -5.48 -0.91
CA ASP A 507 53.05 -5.95 -2.27
C ASP A 507 51.64 -5.51 -2.71
N LEU A 508 50.74 -5.20 -1.76
CA LEU A 508 49.33 -4.88 -2.03
C LEU A 508 49.12 -3.70 -2.99
N PRO A 509 49.79 -2.55 -2.84
CA PRO A 509 49.60 -1.44 -3.77
C PRO A 509 49.97 -1.80 -5.22
N GLY A 510 51.02 -2.62 -5.41
CA GLY A 510 51.45 -3.09 -6.73
C GLY A 510 50.55 -4.15 -7.36
N ILE A 511 49.90 -4.98 -6.54
CA ILE A 511 48.94 -6.02 -6.99
C ILE A 511 47.66 -5.38 -7.53
N TYR A 512 47.15 -4.35 -6.85
CA TYR A 512 45.82 -3.79 -7.12
C TYR A 512 45.84 -2.39 -7.78
N GLY A 513 47.02 -1.77 -7.94
CA GLY A 513 47.20 -0.59 -8.78
C GLY A 513 46.87 0.75 -8.13
N PHE A 514 46.95 0.86 -6.79
CA PHE A 514 46.66 2.09 -6.04
C PHE A 514 47.83 3.09 -6.04
N SER A 515 47.53 4.40 -6.03
CA SER A 515 48.55 5.44 -5.81
C SER A 515 48.77 5.69 -4.31
N ASP A 516 50.02 5.51 -3.85
CA ASP A 516 50.57 5.72 -2.50
C ASP A 516 50.14 4.75 -1.34
N ALA A 517 51.15 4.07 -0.76
CA ALA A 517 51.34 3.58 0.62
C ALA A 517 50.19 2.95 1.46
N TYR A 518 49.20 2.24 0.88
CA TYR A 518 48.26 1.39 1.65
C TYR A 518 48.89 0.05 2.07
N THR A 519 49.93 0.11 2.91
CA THR A 519 50.75 -1.05 3.29
C THR A 519 50.45 -1.58 4.70
N HIS A 520 49.55 -0.94 5.45
CA HIS A 520 49.13 -1.40 6.77
C HIS A 520 47.77 -2.05 6.71
N THR A 521 47.66 -3.27 7.24
CA THR A 521 46.46 -4.08 7.12
C THR A 521 46.02 -4.71 8.43
N ARG A 522 44.73 -5.04 8.51
CA ARG A 522 44.14 -5.95 9.49
C ARG A 522 43.06 -6.78 8.83
N THR A 523 42.97 -8.06 9.16
CA THR A 523 41.84 -8.91 8.74
C THR A 523 40.55 -8.45 9.43
N VAL A 524 39.49 -8.27 8.66
CA VAL A 524 38.18 -7.80 9.09
C VAL A 524 37.09 -8.68 8.48
N GLN A 525 36.18 -9.15 9.33
CA GLN A 525 34.92 -9.69 8.87
C GLN A 525 33.95 -8.54 8.63
N TRP A 526 33.74 -8.17 7.37
CA TRP A 526 32.68 -7.23 7.02
C TRP A 526 31.33 -7.90 7.18
N VAL A 527 30.49 -7.34 8.05
CA VAL A 527 29.17 -7.90 8.39
C VAL A 527 28.04 -7.13 7.76
N TRP A 528 28.32 -5.90 7.35
CA TRP A 528 27.45 -5.13 6.49
C TRP A 528 28.32 -4.21 5.64
N HIS A 529 28.04 -4.11 4.35
CA HIS A 529 28.62 -3.08 3.50
C HIS A 529 27.71 -2.85 2.30
N ASP A 530 27.57 -1.59 1.91
CA ASP A 530 26.85 -1.20 0.70
C ASP A 530 27.47 0.09 0.16
N ASN A 531 27.93 0.04 -1.09
CA ASN A 531 28.60 1.18 -1.73
C ASN A 531 27.58 2.26 -2.20
N THR A 532 26.31 1.86 -2.31
CA THR A 532 25.19 2.67 -2.80
C THR A 532 24.29 3.18 -1.68
N ASN A 533 23.87 2.31 -0.75
CA ASN A 533 22.99 2.67 0.36
C ASN A 533 23.75 2.74 1.67
N THR A 534 24.02 3.95 2.14
CA THR A 534 24.67 4.15 3.43
C THR A 534 23.64 4.26 4.56
N ILE A 535 24.02 3.85 5.75
CA ILE A 535 23.24 4.10 6.97
C ILE A 535 23.53 5.55 7.39
N PRO A 536 22.53 6.44 7.49
CA PRO A 536 22.76 7.80 7.97
C PRO A 536 23.48 7.79 9.32
N SER A 537 24.52 8.62 9.42
CA SER A 537 25.45 8.58 10.56
C SER A 537 24.74 8.83 11.89
N GLU A 538 23.68 9.64 11.90
CA GLU A 538 22.85 10.00 13.05
C GLU A 538 22.01 8.84 13.58
N ILE A 539 21.79 7.78 12.80
CA ILE A 539 21.14 6.55 13.29
C ILE A 539 22.07 5.87 14.29
N LEU A 540 23.36 5.76 13.95
CA LEU A 540 24.34 5.04 14.75
C LEU A 540 25.15 5.93 15.69
N LEU A 541 25.19 7.24 15.44
CA LEU A 541 26.05 8.19 16.14
C LEU A 541 25.24 9.37 16.70
N LYS A 542 25.58 9.81 17.91
CA LYS A 542 25.03 10.99 18.60
C LYS A 542 25.48 12.30 17.96
N ARG A 543 26.56 12.28 17.17
CA ARG A 543 27.20 13.44 16.54
C ARG A 543 27.73 13.01 15.17
N GLY A 544 27.88 13.98 14.26
CA GLY A 544 28.43 13.75 12.93
C GLY A 544 29.87 13.25 12.93
N VAL A 545 30.33 12.79 11.76
CA VAL A 545 31.65 12.18 11.55
C VAL A 545 32.68 13.26 11.19
N SER A 546 33.90 13.14 11.75
CA SER A 546 35.03 14.02 11.41
C SER A 546 35.85 13.49 10.23
N GLN A 547 36.61 14.38 9.58
CA GLN A 547 37.50 14.06 8.47
C GLN A 547 38.73 13.20 8.85
N ARG A 548 38.94 12.91 10.14
CA ARG A 548 40.03 12.03 10.56
C ARG A 548 39.80 10.61 10.04
N THR A 549 40.84 10.00 9.47
CA THR A 549 40.76 8.67 8.88
C THR A 549 40.39 7.63 9.90
N ILE A 550 40.92 7.68 11.12
CA ILE A 550 40.55 6.77 12.20
C ILE A 550 40.44 7.50 13.54
N TYR A 551 39.44 7.14 14.35
CA TYR A 551 39.32 7.52 15.76
C TYR A 551 38.26 6.69 16.50
N SER A 552 38.35 6.64 17.82
CA SER A 552 37.36 5.95 18.67
C SER A 552 36.04 6.71 18.72
N ILE A 553 34.94 5.97 18.57
CA ILE A 553 33.56 6.46 18.62
C ILE A 553 32.77 5.91 19.81
N ASN A 554 33.44 5.31 20.80
CA ASN A 554 32.79 4.68 21.96
C ASN A 554 31.84 5.64 22.71
N LYS A 555 32.17 6.93 22.79
CA LYS A 555 31.32 7.94 23.47
C LYS A 555 30.17 8.45 22.60
N SER A 556 30.33 8.38 21.28
CA SER A 556 29.38 8.92 20.32
C SER A 556 28.44 7.87 19.74
N ILE A 557 28.75 6.58 19.83
CA ILE A 557 27.90 5.51 19.27
C ILE A 557 26.63 5.30 20.10
N LYS A 558 25.51 5.03 19.43
CA LYS A 558 24.26 4.55 20.00
C LYS A 558 24.30 3.03 19.95
N GLU A 559 24.78 2.40 21.02
CA GLU A 559 25.03 0.95 21.03
C GLU A 559 23.74 0.14 20.79
N ASP A 560 22.61 0.58 21.35
CA ASP A 560 21.32 -0.07 21.13
C ASP A 560 20.93 -0.05 19.64
N GLU A 561 21.16 1.06 18.94
CA GLU A 561 20.88 1.17 17.50
C GLU A 561 21.86 0.33 16.68
N LEU A 562 23.13 0.26 17.08
CA LEU A 562 24.10 -0.63 16.46
C LEU A 562 23.70 -2.10 16.64
N VAL A 563 23.20 -2.48 17.82
CA VAL A 563 22.67 -3.82 18.10
C VAL A 563 21.37 -4.06 17.34
N ASN A 564 20.50 -3.08 17.18
CA ASN A 564 19.28 -3.22 16.37
C ASN A 564 19.62 -3.46 14.91
N VAL A 565 20.56 -2.68 14.37
CA VAL A 565 21.08 -2.87 13.02
C VAL A 565 21.72 -4.26 12.89
N LEU A 566 22.65 -4.64 13.77
CA LEU A 566 23.43 -5.88 13.63
C LEU A 566 22.73 -7.16 14.15
N GLY A 567 21.76 -7.02 15.04
CA GLY A 567 21.12 -8.08 15.84
C GLY A 567 19.77 -8.54 15.33
N ALA A 568 19.40 -8.15 14.11
CA ALA A 568 18.16 -8.58 13.46
C ALA A 568 18.15 -10.09 13.12
N ARG A 569 18.01 -10.97 14.13
CA ARG A 569 17.56 -12.36 13.92
C ARG A 569 16.05 -12.47 14.06
N ARG A 570 15.43 -13.01 13.00
CA ARG A 570 14.00 -13.41 12.86
C ARG A 570 12.98 -12.29 13.07
N ASN A 571 12.89 -11.36 12.13
CA ASN A 571 11.57 -10.91 11.68
C ASN A 571 11.44 -11.26 10.20
N LYS A 572 10.56 -12.22 9.90
CA LYS A 572 10.26 -12.68 8.53
C LYS A 572 9.34 -11.70 7.76
N LYS A 573 8.82 -10.65 8.42
CA LYS A 573 8.07 -9.56 7.80
C LYS A 573 8.61 -8.21 8.32
N PRO A 574 8.90 -7.24 7.44
CA PRO A 574 9.22 -5.88 7.88
C PRO A 574 8.03 -5.30 8.65
N LYS A 575 8.28 -4.62 9.78
CA LYS A 575 7.21 -3.96 10.54
C LYS A 575 6.57 -2.86 9.70
N ASN A 576 5.27 -2.65 9.86
CA ASN A 576 4.55 -1.58 9.16
C ASN A 576 4.80 -0.23 9.85
N TYR A 577 5.04 0.80 9.05
CA TYR A 577 5.15 2.18 9.49
C TYR A 577 4.02 3.00 8.90
N VAL A 578 3.58 4.07 9.58
CA VAL A 578 2.46 4.89 9.13
C VAL A 578 2.79 6.38 9.23
N LEU A 579 2.60 7.10 8.13
CA LEU A 579 2.54 8.55 8.08
C LEU A 579 1.08 8.99 7.98
N LYS A 580 0.56 9.56 9.06
CA LYS A 580 -0.79 10.13 9.18
C LYS A 580 -0.73 11.62 8.81
N ILE A 581 -1.48 12.03 7.80
CA ILE A 581 -1.54 13.41 7.28
C ILE A 581 -2.97 13.95 7.46
N ASP A 582 -3.18 14.75 8.49
CA ASP A 582 -4.47 15.39 8.70
C ASP A 582 -4.62 16.61 7.77
N GLU A 583 -5.83 16.86 7.27
CA GLU A 583 -6.16 18.01 6.42
C GLU A 583 -5.28 18.11 5.16
N ILE A 584 -5.08 16.99 4.46
CA ILE A 584 -4.12 16.88 3.34
C ILE A 584 -4.38 17.89 2.22
N ASN A 585 -5.63 18.32 2.00
CA ASN A 585 -5.99 19.31 1.00
C ASN A 585 -5.73 20.77 1.41
N ARG A 586 -5.37 21.05 2.68
CA ARG A 586 -5.05 22.41 3.15
C ARG A 586 -3.67 22.91 2.75
N GLY A 587 -2.78 22.01 2.34
CA GLY A 587 -1.48 22.33 1.77
C GLY A 587 -1.47 22.20 0.24
N ASN A 588 -0.50 22.85 -0.42
CA ASN A 588 -0.22 22.54 -1.83
C ASN A 588 0.54 21.21 -1.90
N VAL A 589 -0.20 20.11 -1.95
CA VAL A 589 0.35 18.75 -1.87
C VAL A 589 1.40 18.49 -2.94
N ALA A 590 1.20 18.99 -4.18
CA ALA A 590 2.18 18.85 -5.24
C ALA A 590 3.52 19.53 -4.91
N LYS A 591 3.47 20.73 -4.29
CA LYS A 591 4.68 21.44 -3.85
C LYS A 591 5.32 20.77 -2.62
N ILE A 592 4.50 20.27 -1.69
CA ILE A 592 4.98 19.62 -0.46
C ILE A 592 5.69 18.29 -0.77
N PHE A 593 5.13 17.47 -1.65
CA PHE A 593 5.75 16.22 -2.08
C PHE A 593 6.86 16.45 -3.13
N GLY A 594 6.76 17.52 -3.92
CA GLY A 594 7.72 17.82 -4.98
C GLY A 594 7.84 16.68 -5.99
N GLU A 595 9.08 16.33 -6.35
CA GLU A 595 9.42 15.21 -7.23
C GLU A 595 9.19 13.82 -6.62
N LEU A 596 9.05 13.73 -5.29
CA LEU A 596 8.87 12.47 -4.56
C LEU A 596 7.47 11.89 -4.65
N ILE A 597 6.54 12.65 -5.24
CA ILE A 597 5.18 12.19 -5.50
C ILE A 597 5.15 10.93 -6.38
N THR A 598 6.16 10.66 -7.19
CA THR A 598 6.23 9.42 -7.98
C THR A 598 6.61 8.21 -7.12
N LEU A 599 7.43 8.40 -6.08
CA LEU A 599 7.97 7.30 -5.26
C LEU A 599 6.95 6.66 -4.32
N ILE A 600 5.80 7.30 -4.10
CA ILE A 600 4.73 6.71 -3.29
C ILE A 600 3.93 5.66 -4.08
N GLU A 601 4.06 5.62 -5.41
CA GLU A 601 3.44 4.59 -6.26
C GLU A 601 3.95 3.19 -5.88
N ASP A 602 3.08 2.19 -5.91
CA ASP A 602 3.40 0.85 -5.40
C ASP A 602 4.56 0.17 -6.14
N ASP A 603 4.72 0.43 -7.44
CA ASP A 603 5.80 -0.07 -8.29
C ASP A 603 7.09 0.78 -8.21
N LYS A 604 7.01 1.98 -7.65
CA LYS A 604 8.12 2.95 -7.53
C LYS A 604 8.75 3.00 -6.15
N ARG A 605 8.13 2.35 -5.16
CA ARG A 605 8.73 2.17 -3.84
C ARG A 605 10.01 1.36 -3.95
N GLY A 606 11.04 1.82 -3.24
CA GLY A 606 12.41 1.30 -3.36
C GLY A 606 13.26 1.94 -4.46
N GLU A 607 12.68 2.62 -5.47
CA GLU A 607 13.47 3.40 -6.44
C GLU A 607 14.12 4.61 -5.74
N THR A 608 15.42 4.80 -5.98
CA THR A 608 16.21 5.86 -5.34
C THR A 608 16.30 7.09 -6.23
N ILE A 609 16.00 8.25 -5.67
CA ILE A 609 16.28 9.56 -6.28
C ILE A 609 17.32 10.33 -5.46
N THR A 610 17.90 11.36 -6.05
CA THR A 610 18.81 12.28 -5.35
C THR A 610 18.03 13.52 -4.92
N LEU A 611 17.98 13.78 -3.61
CA LEU A 611 17.36 14.98 -3.06
C LEU A 611 18.21 16.24 -3.35
N PRO A 612 17.66 17.46 -3.21
CA PRO A 612 18.42 18.71 -3.38
C PRO A 612 19.66 18.82 -2.49
N SER A 613 19.69 18.14 -1.34
CA SER A 613 20.88 18.02 -0.49
C SER A 613 22.02 17.20 -1.09
N GLY A 614 21.74 16.40 -2.13
CA GLY A 614 22.64 15.38 -2.69
C GLY A 614 22.43 13.99 -2.08
N ASP A 615 21.58 13.84 -1.06
CA ASP A 615 21.33 12.55 -0.41
C ASP A 615 20.46 11.64 -1.29
N PRO A 616 20.76 10.32 -1.39
CA PRO A 616 19.85 9.35 -1.99
C PRO A 616 18.62 9.14 -1.08
N PHE A 617 17.44 9.06 -1.69
CA PHE A 617 16.18 8.84 -0.98
C PHE A 617 15.24 7.91 -1.76
N SER A 618 14.53 7.06 -1.03
CA SER A 618 13.46 6.22 -1.56
C SER A 618 12.38 5.98 -0.51
N VAL A 619 11.16 5.69 -0.94
CA VAL A 619 10.05 5.33 -0.05
C VAL A 619 9.99 3.81 0.08
N PRO A 620 10.04 3.24 1.30
CA PRO A 620 10.07 1.79 1.47
C PRO A 620 8.67 1.15 1.36
N ASP A 621 8.65 -0.15 1.06
CA ASP A 621 7.41 -0.93 0.86
C ASP A 621 6.54 -1.10 2.11
N ASN A 622 7.14 -0.98 3.29
CA ASN A 622 6.46 -1.13 4.58
C ASN A 622 5.95 0.20 5.17
N LEU A 623 6.00 1.31 4.42
CA LEU A 623 5.47 2.60 4.85
C LEU A 623 4.05 2.86 4.29
N PHE A 624 3.07 3.06 5.15
CA PHE A 624 1.72 3.47 4.77
C PHE A 624 1.57 4.99 4.92
N ILE A 625 0.87 5.63 3.99
CA ILE A 625 0.55 7.06 4.02
C ILE A 625 -0.96 7.19 4.07
N ILE A 626 -1.50 7.75 5.15
CA ILE A 626 -2.94 7.90 5.31
C ILE A 626 -3.28 9.37 5.53
N GLY A 627 -4.08 9.94 4.64
CA GLY A 627 -4.54 11.31 4.69
C GLY A 627 -6.00 11.42 5.15
N THR A 628 -6.38 12.55 5.74
CA THR A 628 -7.80 12.96 5.90
C THR A 628 -8.08 14.19 5.04
N MET A 629 -9.29 14.28 4.50
CA MET A 629 -9.71 15.38 3.63
C MET A 629 -11.15 15.80 3.96
N ASN A 630 -11.34 17.05 4.37
CA ASN A 630 -12.67 17.66 4.43
C ASN A 630 -13.08 18.14 3.05
N THR A 631 -14.25 17.72 2.59
CA THR A 631 -14.74 18.05 1.24
C THR A 631 -15.56 19.33 1.16
N ALA A 632 -16.12 19.79 2.28
CA ALA A 632 -16.88 21.04 2.36
C ALA A 632 -16.01 22.29 2.17
N ASP A 633 -14.70 22.20 2.42
CA ASP A 633 -13.79 23.33 2.38
C ASP A 633 -13.47 23.74 0.93
N ARG A 634 -14.28 24.65 0.37
CA ARG A 634 -14.13 25.18 -1.00
C ARG A 634 -12.92 26.11 -1.20
N SER A 635 -12.24 26.52 -0.12
CA SER A 635 -11.07 27.41 -0.14
C SER A 635 -9.75 26.70 -0.45
N LEU A 636 -9.80 25.39 -0.71
CA LEU A 636 -8.64 24.53 -0.76
C LEU A 636 -8.17 24.22 -2.19
N THR A 637 -6.87 23.99 -2.33
CA THR A 637 -6.25 23.67 -3.62
C THR A 637 -6.85 22.35 -4.11
N HIS A 638 -7.42 22.32 -5.32
CA HIS A 638 -7.87 21.06 -5.90
C HIS A 638 -6.71 20.06 -5.89
N LEU A 639 -6.92 18.90 -5.28
CA LEU A 639 -5.97 17.80 -5.34
C LEU A 639 -5.71 17.46 -6.81
N ASP A 640 -4.43 17.56 -7.20
CA ASP A 640 -4.00 17.30 -8.58
C ASP A 640 -4.47 15.90 -9.01
N THR A 641 -4.86 15.78 -10.28
CA THR A 641 -5.22 14.49 -10.91
C THR A 641 -4.09 13.47 -10.74
N ALA A 642 -2.83 13.92 -10.72
CA ALA A 642 -1.68 13.05 -10.48
C ALA A 642 -1.67 12.46 -9.07
N LEU A 643 -2.07 13.23 -8.05
CA LEU A 643 -2.22 12.72 -6.67
C LEU A 643 -3.41 11.76 -6.56
N ARG A 644 -4.51 12.07 -7.23
CA ARG A 644 -5.71 11.21 -7.20
C ARG A 644 -5.45 9.78 -7.69
N ARG A 645 -4.50 9.59 -8.61
CA ARG A 645 -4.12 8.26 -9.12
C ARG A 645 -3.24 7.45 -8.16
N ARG A 646 -2.65 8.10 -7.15
CA ARG A 646 -1.64 7.53 -6.25
C ARG A 646 -2.17 7.21 -4.86
N PHE A 647 -3.36 7.70 -4.55
CA PHE A 647 -4.07 7.46 -3.30
C PHE A 647 -5.36 6.70 -3.57
N HIS A 648 -5.69 5.77 -2.69
CA HIS A 648 -6.99 5.14 -2.63
C HIS A 648 -7.93 6.02 -1.80
N PHE A 649 -9.07 6.42 -2.35
CA PHE A 649 -10.01 7.33 -1.69
C PHE A 649 -11.13 6.53 -1.05
N ILE A 650 -11.23 6.61 0.28
CA ILE A 650 -12.29 5.98 1.06
C ILE A 650 -13.22 7.08 1.55
N GLU A 651 -14.47 7.02 1.11
CA GLU A 651 -15.49 7.96 1.55
C GLU A 651 -15.95 7.62 2.97
N MET A 652 -16.09 8.63 3.80
CA MET A 652 -16.63 8.55 5.15
C MET A 652 -17.91 9.36 5.23
N PRO A 653 -19.07 8.76 4.86
CA PRO A 653 -20.36 9.42 4.93
C PRO A 653 -20.81 9.61 6.40
N PRO A 654 -21.79 10.50 6.66
CA PRO A 654 -22.50 10.50 7.93
C PRO A 654 -23.08 9.12 8.25
N ARG A 655 -23.04 8.73 9.54
CA ARG A 655 -23.56 7.46 10.06
C ARG A 655 -24.66 7.73 11.09
N PRO A 656 -25.90 8.03 10.67
CA PRO A 656 -27.00 8.24 11.62
C PRO A 656 -27.25 7.04 12.53
N ASP A 657 -26.94 5.84 12.05
CA ASP A 657 -27.02 4.59 12.79
C ASP A 657 -26.12 4.55 14.04
N ALA A 658 -25.06 5.37 14.10
CA ALA A 658 -24.25 5.55 15.30
C ALA A 658 -25.03 6.21 16.46
N LEU A 659 -26.19 6.84 16.17
CA LEU A 659 -27.06 7.51 17.14
C LEU A 659 -28.31 6.67 17.47
N ARG A 660 -28.32 5.38 17.11
CA ARG A 660 -29.48 4.49 17.30
C ARG A 660 -29.94 4.44 18.75
N ASN A 661 -31.26 4.42 18.92
CA ASN A 661 -31.95 4.36 20.22
C ASN A 661 -31.69 5.57 21.12
N GLN A 662 -31.11 6.66 20.62
CA GLN A 662 -30.91 7.87 21.40
C GLN A 662 -31.98 8.92 21.08
N THR A 663 -32.70 9.33 22.12
CA THR A 663 -33.76 10.35 22.05
C THR A 663 -33.50 11.48 23.04
N ILE A 664 -33.79 12.71 22.64
CA ILE A 664 -33.84 13.88 23.53
C ILE A 664 -35.29 14.37 23.56
N GLY A 665 -36.02 14.05 24.64
CA GLY A 665 -37.47 14.24 24.67
C GLY A 665 -38.14 13.36 23.62
N THR A 666 -38.86 13.96 22.66
CA THR A 666 -39.49 13.26 21.52
C THR A 666 -38.59 13.17 20.28
N VAL A 667 -37.45 13.87 20.27
CA VAL A 667 -36.57 13.95 19.11
C VAL A 667 -35.66 12.73 19.07
N ASP A 668 -35.81 11.90 18.05
CA ASP A 668 -34.88 10.81 17.73
C ASP A 668 -33.68 11.37 16.95
N LEU A 669 -32.47 11.19 17.49
CA LEU A 669 -31.27 11.77 16.90
C LEU A 669 -30.86 11.11 15.57
N THR A 670 -31.21 9.84 15.36
CA THR A 670 -30.97 9.14 14.08
C THR A 670 -31.82 9.80 13.00
N VAL A 671 -33.12 9.90 13.26
CA VAL A 671 -34.10 10.47 12.31
C VAL A 671 -33.84 11.96 12.07
N LEU A 672 -33.44 12.70 13.11
CA LEU A 672 -33.11 14.12 12.98
C LEU A 672 -31.92 14.32 12.03
N LEU A 673 -30.83 13.57 12.24
CA LEU A 673 -29.63 13.70 11.41
C LEU A 673 -29.91 13.33 9.95
N GLU A 674 -30.66 12.25 9.71
CA GLU A 674 -31.10 11.84 8.35
C GLU A 674 -31.85 12.96 7.66
N ARG A 675 -32.92 13.48 8.28
CA ARG A 675 -33.77 14.54 7.68
C ARG A 675 -33.03 15.86 7.49
N MET A 676 -32.16 16.23 8.44
CA MET A 676 -31.30 17.41 8.29
C MET A 676 -30.37 17.23 7.09
N ASN A 677 -29.75 16.06 6.94
CA ASN A 677 -28.84 15.78 5.84
C ASN A 677 -29.54 15.71 4.48
N GLU A 678 -30.75 15.15 4.39
CA GLU A 678 -31.56 15.18 3.17
C GLU A 678 -31.81 16.63 2.70
N ARG A 679 -32.18 17.52 3.63
CA ARG A 679 -32.40 18.94 3.32
C ARG A 679 -31.09 19.63 2.92
N MET A 680 -30.00 19.37 3.64
CA MET A 680 -28.67 19.92 3.35
C MET A 680 -28.16 19.48 1.99
N GLU A 681 -28.27 18.20 1.65
CA GLU A 681 -27.88 17.63 0.37
C GLU A 681 -28.69 18.26 -0.78
N SER A 682 -30.00 18.46 -0.59
CA SER A 682 -30.84 19.12 -1.59
C SER A 682 -30.46 20.58 -1.85
N LEU A 683 -29.92 21.30 -0.86
CA LEU A 683 -29.62 22.73 -0.97
C LEU A 683 -28.16 23.01 -1.35
N LEU A 684 -27.21 22.21 -0.83
CA LEU A 684 -25.76 22.46 -0.93
C LEU A 684 -24.99 21.30 -1.59
N GLY A 685 -25.61 20.13 -1.72
CA GLY A 685 -24.98 18.89 -2.17
C GLY A 685 -24.33 18.07 -1.05
N ARG A 686 -24.02 16.82 -1.35
CA ARG A 686 -23.54 15.78 -0.41
C ARG A 686 -22.35 16.18 0.46
N GLU A 687 -21.44 17.03 -0.06
CA GLU A 687 -20.20 17.40 0.62
C GLU A 687 -20.41 18.28 1.87
N HIS A 688 -21.61 18.86 2.03
CA HIS A 688 -21.95 19.77 3.13
C HIS A 688 -22.83 19.10 4.20
N MET A 689 -23.07 17.79 4.11
CA MET A 689 -23.82 17.07 5.14
C MET A 689 -23.16 17.16 6.52
N LEU A 690 -23.95 17.02 7.57
CA LEU A 690 -23.50 16.96 8.95
C LEU A 690 -23.12 15.52 9.31
N GLY A 691 -21.93 15.33 9.88
CA GLY A 691 -21.55 14.05 10.42
C GLY A 691 -22.13 13.77 11.81
N HIS A 692 -22.14 12.50 12.20
CA HIS A 692 -22.69 12.02 13.47
C HIS A 692 -21.93 12.52 14.70
N ALA A 693 -20.64 12.84 14.57
CA ALA A 693 -19.81 13.29 15.69
C ALA A 693 -20.27 14.63 16.32
N TYR A 694 -21.11 15.42 15.63
CA TYR A 694 -21.74 16.59 16.24
C TYR A 694 -22.60 16.23 17.44
N PHE A 695 -23.25 15.07 17.40
CA PHE A 695 -24.16 14.54 18.41
C PHE A 695 -23.50 13.50 19.32
N MET A 696 -22.17 13.42 19.34
CA MET A 696 -21.42 12.53 20.21
C MET A 696 -20.65 13.32 21.27
N GLN A 697 -20.50 12.71 22.44
CA GLN A 697 -19.68 13.18 23.55
C GLN A 697 -19.02 11.96 24.21
N ASP A 698 -17.68 11.98 24.31
CA ASP A 698 -16.90 10.89 24.91
C ASP A 698 -17.23 9.50 24.33
N ASP A 699 -17.32 9.43 22.99
CA ASP A 699 -17.70 8.25 22.19
C ASP A 699 -19.16 7.76 22.31
N ASP A 700 -19.97 8.39 23.16
CA ASP A 700 -21.40 8.09 23.31
C ASP A 700 -22.30 9.16 22.66
N PRO A 701 -23.49 8.80 22.14
CA PRO A 701 -24.50 9.78 21.73
C PRO A 701 -24.92 10.68 22.89
N ILE A 702 -25.11 11.98 22.62
CA ILE A 702 -25.60 12.92 23.64
C ILE A 702 -26.96 12.48 24.18
N SER A 703 -27.14 12.61 25.50
CA SER A 703 -28.34 12.11 26.17
C SER A 703 -29.17 13.19 26.86
N ASP A 704 -28.72 14.44 26.85
CA ASP A 704 -29.37 15.54 27.55
C ASP A 704 -29.64 16.74 26.63
N GLY A 705 -30.65 17.55 27.00
CA GLY A 705 -31.04 18.69 26.19
C GLY A 705 -30.07 19.88 26.24
N GLU A 706 -29.20 19.99 27.24
CA GLU A 706 -28.22 21.08 27.32
C GLU A 706 -27.15 20.85 26.25
N SER A 707 -26.65 19.61 26.16
CA SER A 707 -25.78 19.15 25.07
C SER A 707 -26.45 19.34 23.72
N PHE A 708 -27.73 18.96 23.57
CA PHE A 708 -28.48 19.17 22.34
C PHE A 708 -28.55 20.66 21.95
N PHE A 709 -28.83 21.54 22.91
CA PHE A 709 -28.86 22.99 22.68
C PHE A 709 -27.50 23.51 22.21
N ARG A 710 -26.40 23.09 22.86
CA ARG A 710 -25.04 23.47 22.44
C ARG A 710 -24.72 22.98 21.04
N VAL A 711 -25.13 21.76 20.68
CA VAL A 711 -24.91 21.21 19.34
C VAL A 711 -25.63 22.03 18.28
N ILE A 712 -26.92 22.30 18.45
CA ILE A 712 -27.71 23.05 17.45
C ILE A 712 -27.24 24.51 17.37
N MET A 713 -27.12 25.20 18.50
CA MET A 713 -26.91 26.66 18.51
C MET A 713 -25.45 27.08 18.39
N ASN A 714 -24.51 26.28 18.91
CA ASN A 714 -23.10 26.69 18.99
C ASN A 714 -22.20 25.92 18.01
N LYS A 715 -22.69 24.84 17.38
CA LYS A 715 -21.94 24.08 16.37
C LYS A 715 -22.62 24.12 15.01
N ILE A 716 -23.87 23.66 14.93
CA ILE A 716 -24.60 23.53 13.65
C ILE A 716 -24.96 24.90 13.09
N LEU A 717 -25.61 25.78 13.86
CA LEU A 717 -26.01 27.10 13.36
C LEU A 717 -24.83 27.92 12.81
N PRO A 718 -23.68 28.06 13.52
CA PRO A 718 -22.50 28.73 12.96
C PRO A 718 -22.00 28.12 11.66
N GLN A 719 -22.01 26.79 11.54
CA GLN A 719 -21.61 26.10 10.32
C GLN A 719 -22.59 26.35 9.17
N LEU A 720 -23.90 26.39 9.44
CA LEU A 720 -24.89 26.77 8.44
C LEU A 720 -24.72 28.24 8.00
N GLN A 721 -24.38 29.14 8.92
CA GLN A 721 -24.04 30.53 8.59
C GLN A 721 -22.85 30.60 7.62
N GLU A 722 -21.81 29.78 7.85
CA GLU A 722 -20.67 29.68 6.94
C GLU A 722 -21.07 29.12 5.57
N TYR A 723 -21.79 27.99 5.53
CA TYR A 723 -22.15 27.31 4.28
C TYR A 723 -23.10 28.12 3.41
N PHE A 724 -24.03 28.85 4.02
CA PHE A 724 -24.98 29.69 3.32
C PHE A 724 -24.53 31.15 3.20
N PHE A 725 -23.31 31.51 3.61
CA PHE A 725 -22.80 32.88 3.58
C PHE A 725 -23.77 33.89 4.22
N ASP A 726 -24.26 33.56 5.42
CA ASP A 726 -25.29 34.31 6.14
C ASP A 726 -26.65 34.47 5.40
N ASP A 727 -26.97 33.61 4.42
CA ASP A 727 -28.32 33.53 3.82
C ASP A 727 -29.30 32.84 4.79
N TYR A 728 -29.83 33.63 5.71
CA TYR A 728 -30.78 33.18 6.74
C TYR A 728 -32.09 32.64 6.17
N GLU A 729 -32.47 32.93 4.92
CA GLU A 729 -33.64 32.32 4.30
C GLU A 729 -33.39 30.82 4.04
N GLN A 730 -32.18 30.47 3.60
CA GLN A 730 -31.78 29.07 3.42
C GLN A 730 -31.55 28.37 4.76
N ILE A 731 -30.94 29.05 5.73
CA ILE A 731 -30.77 28.51 7.09
C ILE A 731 -32.14 28.22 7.74
N GLN A 732 -33.15 29.06 7.50
CA GLN A 732 -34.51 28.83 7.96
C GLN A 732 -35.11 27.54 7.39
N LYS A 733 -34.78 27.14 6.15
CA LYS A 733 -35.27 25.87 5.58
C LYS A 733 -34.69 24.64 6.29
N ILE A 734 -33.57 24.80 6.98
CA ILE A 734 -32.96 23.73 7.79
C ILE A 734 -33.43 23.79 9.25
N LEU A 735 -33.37 24.96 9.90
CA LEU A 735 -33.65 25.07 11.34
C LEU A 735 -35.11 25.44 11.67
N GLY A 736 -35.90 25.79 10.67
CA GLY A 736 -37.30 26.17 10.84
C GLY A 736 -37.52 27.63 11.22
N ASN A 737 -38.75 28.09 11.01
CA ASN A 737 -39.18 29.48 11.21
C ASN A 737 -39.28 29.92 12.68
N LYS A 738 -39.30 28.97 13.62
CA LYS A 738 -39.31 29.23 15.07
C LYS A 738 -37.93 29.62 15.60
N ILE A 739 -36.87 29.16 14.95
CA ILE A 739 -35.47 29.45 15.30
C ILE A 739 -34.99 30.67 14.51
N VAL A 740 -35.20 30.65 13.19
CA VAL A 740 -34.86 31.77 12.29
C VAL A 740 -36.16 32.48 11.93
N VAL A 741 -36.42 33.64 12.52
CA VAL A 741 -37.70 34.36 12.36
C VAL A 741 -37.56 35.43 11.29
N LYS A 742 -38.56 35.52 10.42
CA LYS A 742 -38.69 36.60 9.42
C LYS A 742 -39.52 37.75 10.00
N GLU A 743 -38.92 38.92 10.15
CA GLU A 743 -39.54 40.12 10.74
C GLU A 743 -39.55 41.28 9.75
N ARG A 744 -40.58 42.14 9.80
CA ARG A 744 -40.60 43.42 9.07
C ARG A 744 -40.04 44.54 9.95
N LEU A 745 -39.14 45.32 9.37
CA LEU A 745 -38.61 46.52 10.02
C LEU A 745 -39.67 47.64 10.01
N THR A 746 -40.27 47.92 11.17
CA THR A 746 -41.32 48.93 11.35
C THR A 746 -40.85 50.22 12.02
N THR A 747 -39.59 50.27 12.51
CA THR A 747 -39.08 51.36 13.38
C THR A 747 -37.84 52.08 12.84
N ILE A 748 -37.51 51.95 11.55
CA ILE A 748 -36.30 52.54 10.91
C ILE A 748 -36.70 53.62 9.89
N PRO A 749 -35.92 54.70 9.67
CA PRO A 749 -36.21 55.75 8.68
C PRO A 749 -36.58 55.26 7.27
N ASP A 750 -37.44 56.03 6.59
CA ASP A 750 -38.24 55.72 5.39
C ASP A 750 -37.57 54.91 4.26
N ARG A 751 -36.25 55.03 4.08
CA ARG A 751 -35.52 54.30 3.03
C ARG A 751 -35.33 52.80 3.32
N TYR A 752 -35.60 52.35 4.54
CA TYR A 752 -35.49 50.94 4.96
C TYR A 752 -36.79 50.36 5.52
N THR A 753 -37.84 51.18 5.63
CA THR A 753 -39.18 50.75 6.05
C THR A 753 -39.71 49.72 5.05
N ASN A 754 -40.32 48.65 5.56
CA ASN A 754 -40.78 47.48 4.77
C ASN A 754 -39.70 46.51 4.25
N ARG A 755 -38.43 46.62 4.67
CA ARG A 755 -37.48 45.51 4.46
C ARG A 755 -37.80 44.36 5.41
N GLU A 756 -37.82 43.15 4.84
CA GLU A 756 -37.86 41.90 5.59
C GLU A 756 -36.45 41.54 6.02
N VAL A 757 -36.27 41.21 7.30
CA VAL A 757 -35.01 40.77 7.87
C VAL A 757 -35.22 39.47 8.61
N PHE A 758 -34.22 38.59 8.56
CA PHE A 758 -34.21 37.37 9.33
C PHE A 758 -33.41 37.58 10.62
N ARG A 759 -33.86 36.98 11.72
CA ARG A 759 -33.19 37.03 13.02
C ARG A 759 -33.21 35.67 13.69
N ILE A 760 -32.12 35.34 14.36
CA ILE A 760 -32.06 34.18 15.26
C ILE A 760 -32.79 34.53 16.56
N LYS A 761 -33.85 33.79 16.88
CA LYS A 761 -34.61 33.96 18.11
C LYS A 761 -33.78 33.45 19.30
N ARG A 762 -33.78 34.20 20.41
CA ARG A 762 -33.21 33.74 21.67
C ARG A 762 -34.17 32.75 22.32
N LEU A 763 -33.90 31.46 22.14
CA LEU A 763 -34.67 30.37 22.70
C LEU A 763 -33.98 29.79 23.94
N LYS A 764 -34.77 29.36 24.92
CA LYS A 764 -34.31 28.47 25.99
C LYS A 764 -34.20 27.04 25.48
N GLN A 765 -33.51 26.18 26.24
CA GLN A 765 -33.30 24.77 25.89
C GLN A 765 -34.59 24.03 25.51
N GLN A 766 -35.64 24.11 26.33
CA GLN A 766 -36.91 23.43 26.06
C GLN A 766 -37.63 23.99 24.83
N GLU A 767 -37.57 25.32 24.63
CA GLU A 767 -38.20 25.99 23.49
C GLU A 767 -37.50 25.61 22.17
N LEU A 768 -36.17 25.47 22.19
CA LEU A 768 -35.39 25.00 21.05
C LEU A 768 -35.72 23.54 20.72
N LEU A 769 -35.75 22.68 21.74
CA LEU A 769 -36.08 21.26 21.56
C LEU A 769 -37.47 21.10 20.94
N GLN A 770 -38.45 21.84 21.47
CA GLN A 770 -39.80 21.85 20.91
C GLN A 770 -39.83 22.39 19.47
N ALA A 771 -39.10 23.47 19.18
CA ALA A 771 -39.03 24.03 17.83
C ALA A 771 -38.47 23.02 16.81
N ILE A 772 -37.40 22.31 17.15
CA ILE A 772 -36.85 21.25 16.29
C ILE A 772 -37.80 20.05 16.19
N ALA A 773 -38.44 19.66 17.30
CA ALA A 773 -39.37 18.54 17.32
C ALA A 773 -40.56 18.77 16.38
N GLU A 774 -41.11 19.99 16.36
CA GLU A 774 -42.19 20.35 15.43
C GLU A 774 -41.69 20.47 13.98
N GLU A 775 -40.58 21.17 13.75
CA GLU A 775 -40.00 21.38 12.40
C GLU A 775 -39.70 20.06 11.68
N TYR A 776 -39.27 19.06 12.44
CA TYR A 776 -38.95 17.74 11.93
C TYR A 776 -40.04 16.70 12.20
N GLY A 777 -41.26 17.09 12.62
CA GLY A 777 -42.41 16.18 12.69
C GLY A 777 -42.31 15.06 13.74
N PHE A 778 -41.61 15.30 14.85
CA PHE A 778 -41.56 14.43 16.03
C PHE A 778 -42.75 14.63 16.98
N ILE A 779 -43.48 15.73 16.81
CA ILE A 779 -44.72 16.03 17.54
C ILE A 779 -45.78 16.31 16.49
N GLN A 780 -46.93 15.63 16.57
CA GLN A 780 -48.09 15.99 15.77
C GLN A 780 -48.70 17.25 16.36
N ASN A 781 -48.84 18.30 15.55
CA ASN A 781 -49.71 19.40 15.91
C ASN A 781 -51.15 18.88 15.87
N GLU A 782 -51.73 18.65 17.05
CA GLU A 782 -53.19 18.68 17.18
C GLU A 782 -53.64 20.13 16.93
N GLY A 783 -53.85 20.46 15.66
CA GLY A 783 -54.45 21.73 15.25
C GLY A 783 -53.72 22.43 14.13
N GLU A 784 -53.96 22.00 12.89
CA GLU A 784 -54.02 22.88 11.70
C GLU A 784 -54.58 22.14 10.47
N ASP A 785 -55.58 21.27 10.68
CA ASP A 785 -56.33 20.58 9.59
C ASP A 785 -57.85 20.85 9.70
N ASP A 786 -58.23 22.04 10.19
CA ASP A 786 -59.58 22.59 10.04
C ASP A 786 -59.48 24.13 9.94
N ALA A 787 -59.26 24.64 8.73
CA ALA A 787 -59.53 26.02 8.33
C ALA A 787 -60.01 26.08 6.88
#